data_AF-A0A3A9BLC2-F1
#
_entry.id   AF-A0A3A9BLC2-F1
#
_cell.length_a   1.000
_cell.length_b   1.000
_cell.length_c   1.000
_cell.angle_alpha   90.00
_cell.angle_beta   90.00
_cell.angle_gamma   90.00
#
_symmetry.space_group_name_H-M   'P 1'
#
loop_
_entity.id
_entity.type
_entity.pdbx_description
1 polymer ?
#
loop_
_entity_poly.entity_id
_entity_poly.type
_entity_poly.pdbx_seq_one_letter_code
_entity_poly.pdbx_strand_id
1 'polypeptide(L)'
;MSVFSYEWKKLMIYQRGLCYILAALLVSTVWLAAADRPQNSAMEEYREEYEWYLERLDGAYTEEKAAWLEQEAQAITEARSIRSGSQESYYSGQITAKQYERQIAETGTVLAHEHGFEAAYQQYLYICENTGNRYFLKTNGWAGLFSAQTLDFPLFLVILILAATVFCPEYSCQMDALLRTAPQSRESARSKVVITLCAVFALCGGLALIRFVFFGMKYGLPHGEYPVQSIAGFGGSTKNISLLAAYLILTFLRCFGSVYLAALLLFTSVLVKKYALTVVIGVASTLIPYIGLSRQICYRLPLPLPFMLATGFLEGASSVEDSLTREPIVTFSERSSQELLALLGLSAVCCALMVWWVLRQNTNCWQSGRKPVRGCRVAALCLLVLLPLSGCSVTESANGIFNSSSQSVSETYRVIYDDQTRTYTLENRTTGALTDLALSPLFGAFSDGESVKAVYMDAPYIYYMASRTEQYVDRVGSYNSTTTQVSIVRLHTETLEEQVIFEKITDSGRSLLGIDYTVGDTWMFLQYCYGFFLNNDSLFFITNDGITEVSRTTRRTQVLDIPTRGNIGFDGRTIYFINENSLLTAYDTRTHKARPFRNVAASDFCLTGQGLYFINRMDSDCVYLCGRDGAHSLKISNAPALSVDYDGEKVSMILKSDGKEVIFEP
;
A
#
# COMPACT_ATOMS: atom_id res chain seq x y z
N MET A 1 30.32 30.59 35.29
CA MET A 1 29.15 29.84 34.76
C MET A 1 29.63 28.47 34.33
N SER A 2 28.90 27.39 34.65
CA SER A 2 29.24 26.06 34.12
C SER A 2 29.06 26.02 32.60
N VAL A 3 29.86 25.23 31.89
CA VAL A 3 29.75 25.02 30.43
C VAL A 3 28.32 24.63 30.05
N PHE A 4 27.68 23.80 30.87
CA PHE A 4 26.29 23.37 30.71
C PHE A 4 25.30 24.54 30.70
N SER A 5 25.41 25.48 31.65
CA SER A 5 24.51 26.64 31.74
C SER A 5 24.65 27.58 30.53
N TYR A 6 25.89 27.74 30.04
CA TYR A 6 26.14 28.54 28.84
C TYR A 6 25.54 27.90 27.58
N GLU A 7 25.78 26.61 27.37
CA GLU A 7 25.23 25.88 26.22
C GLU A 7 23.70 25.82 26.27
N TRP A 8 23.11 25.68 27.45
CA TRP A 8 21.65 25.77 27.64
C TRP A 8 21.12 27.13 27.19
N LYS A 9 21.72 28.23 27.68
CA LYS A 9 21.32 29.59 27.31
C LYS A 9 21.46 29.82 25.80
N LYS A 10 22.54 29.29 25.20
CA LYS A 10 22.80 29.36 23.76
C LYS A 10 21.73 28.65 22.93
N LEU A 11 21.48 27.37 23.20
CA LEU A 11 20.54 26.56 22.43
C LEU A 11 19.09 26.98 22.67
N MET A 12 18.69 27.20 23.93
CA MET A 12 17.29 27.46 24.27
C MET A 12 16.86 28.91 24.04
N ILE A 13 17.72 29.88 24.33
CA ILE A 13 17.36 31.31 24.25
C ILE A 13 17.87 31.92 22.94
N TYR A 14 19.18 31.92 22.70
CA TYR A 14 19.75 32.62 21.54
C TYR A 14 19.39 31.95 20.21
N GLN A 15 19.35 30.61 20.16
CA GLN A 15 18.91 29.87 18.97
C GLN A 15 17.39 29.60 18.95
N ARG A 16 16.63 30.20 19.88
CA ARG A 16 15.16 30.12 19.96
C ARG A 16 14.60 28.71 20.15
N GLY A 17 15.39 27.76 20.67
CA GLY A 17 14.95 26.39 20.94
C GLY A 17 13.68 26.32 21.79
N LEU A 18 13.58 27.16 22.82
CA LEU A 18 12.40 27.23 23.69
C LEU A 18 11.15 27.73 22.95
N CYS A 19 11.31 28.68 22.02
CA CYS A 19 10.20 29.16 21.19
C CYS A 19 9.65 28.04 20.28
N TYR A 20 10.53 27.22 19.68
CA TYR A 20 10.09 26.08 18.86
C TYR A 20 9.35 25.02 19.68
N ILE A 21 9.83 24.73 20.89
CA ILE A 21 9.16 23.79 21.81
C ILE A 21 7.76 24.32 22.17
N LEU A 22 7.64 25.58 22.58
CA LEU A 22 6.35 26.18 22.91
C LEU A 22 5.41 26.24 21.70
N ALA A 23 5.92 26.59 20.52
CA ALA A 23 5.14 26.59 19.28
C ALA A 23 4.63 25.19 18.93
N ALA A 24 5.45 24.14 19.09
CA ALA A 24 5.03 22.76 18.86
C ALA A 24 3.93 22.31 19.82
N LEU A 25 4.07 22.63 21.11
CA LEU A 25 3.03 22.36 22.10
C LEU A 25 1.72 23.05 21.72
N LEU A 26 1.77 24.35 21.36
CA LEU A 26 0.59 25.12 20.97
C LEU A 26 -0.05 24.56 19.69
N VAL A 27 0.72 24.39 18.61
CA VAL A 27 0.21 23.85 17.34
C VAL A 27 -0.38 22.46 17.56
N SER A 28 0.25 21.62 18.37
CA SER A 28 -0.28 20.28 18.66
C SER A 28 -1.57 20.33 19.49
N THR A 29 -1.69 21.27 20.44
CA THR A 29 -2.95 21.45 21.21
C THR A 29 -4.10 21.92 20.31
N VAL A 30 -3.84 22.89 19.42
CA VAL A 30 -4.84 23.41 18.49
C VAL A 30 -5.22 22.35 17.47
N TRP A 31 -4.24 21.63 16.93
CA TRP A 31 -4.48 20.52 16.01
C TRP A 31 -5.29 19.41 16.68
N LEU A 32 -4.95 19.02 17.92
CA LEU A 32 -5.70 18.04 18.69
C LEU A 32 -7.15 18.49 18.86
N ALA A 33 -7.39 19.75 19.24
CA ALA A 33 -8.74 20.27 19.41
C ALA A 33 -9.54 20.35 18.09
N ALA A 34 -8.89 20.65 16.96
CA ALA A 34 -9.53 20.79 15.65
C ALA A 34 -9.77 19.46 14.92
N ALA A 35 -8.88 18.49 15.10
CA ALA A 35 -8.92 17.19 14.43
C ALA A 35 -9.64 16.12 15.25
N ASP A 36 -9.97 16.39 16.53
CA ASP A 36 -10.63 15.42 17.39
C ASP A 36 -12.01 15.03 16.85
N ARG A 37 -12.18 13.73 16.64
CA ARG A 37 -13.45 13.09 16.29
C ARG A 37 -13.65 11.90 17.22
N PRO A 38 -14.83 11.74 17.85
CA PRO A 38 -15.10 10.57 18.67
C PRO A 38 -14.99 9.32 17.82
N GLN A 39 -14.33 8.28 18.33
CA GLN A 39 -14.14 7.04 17.60
C GLN A 39 -15.47 6.28 17.44
N ASN A 40 -16.34 6.34 18.46
CA ASN A 40 -17.74 5.94 18.36
C ASN A 40 -18.61 7.20 18.48
N SER A 41 -19.10 7.70 17.34
CA SER A 41 -19.95 8.89 17.29
C SER A 41 -21.31 8.68 17.94
N ALA A 42 -21.92 7.50 17.75
CA ALA A 42 -23.21 7.16 18.34
C ALA A 42 -23.15 7.17 19.88
N MET A 43 -22.05 6.68 20.44
CA MET A 43 -21.81 6.66 21.88
C MET A 43 -21.62 8.05 22.50
N GLU A 44 -21.17 9.05 21.71
CA GLU A 44 -21.07 10.44 22.19
C GLU A 44 -22.37 11.23 21.94
N GLU A 45 -23.09 10.95 20.86
CA GLU A 45 -24.38 11.56 20.54
C GLU A 45 -25.46 11.17 21.57
N TYR A 46 -25.51 9.90 21.96
CA TYR A 46 -26.46 9.34 22.95
C TYR A 46 -25.79 9.08 24.30
N ARG A 47 -24.87 9.95 24.70
CA ARG A 47 -24.00 9.76 25.88
C ARG A 47 -24.78 9.51 27.17
N GLU A 48 -25.84 10.27 27.45
CA GLU A 48 -26.63 10.13 28.68
C GLU A 48 -27.35 8.77 28.74
N GLU A 49 -27.95 8.34 27.61
CA GLU A 49 -28.62 7.04 27.49
C GLU A 49 -27.62 5.89 27.64
N TYR A 50 -26.43 6.01 27.03
CA TYR A 50 -25.39 5.00 27.12
C TYR A 50 -24.76 4.93 28.52
N GLU A 51 -24.53 6.05 29.19
CA GLU A 51 -24.04 6.10 30.57
C GLU A 51 -25.04 5.41 31.53
N TRP A 52 -26.36 5.55 31.29
CA TRP A 52 -27.41 4.85 32.05
C TRP A 52 -27.33 3.31 31.93
N TYR A 53 -26.95 2.78 30.76
CA TYR A 53 -26.71 1.35 30.57
C TYR A 53 -25.38 0.91 31.23
N LEU A 54 -24.33 1.71 31.09
CA LEU A 54 -23.02 1.40 31.68
C LEU A 54 -23.06 1.34 33.21
N GLU A 55 -23.85 2.18 33.90
CA GLU A 55 -23.99 2.12 35.36
C GLU A 55 -24.40 0.72 35.87
N ARG A 56 -25.11 -0.06 35.05
CA ARG A 56 -25.52 -1.44 35.38
C ARG A 56 -24.58 -2.51 34.82
N LEU A 57 -23.94 -2.23 33.69
CA LEU A 57 -23.13 -3.20 32.95
C LEU A 57 -21.64 -3.14 33.26
N ASP A 58 -21.14 -2.08 33.91
CA ASP A 58 -19.72 -1.79 34.10
C ASP A 58 -18.90 -2.98 34.63
N GLY A 59 -17.71 -3.15 34.08
CA GLY A 59 -16.77 -4.22 34.44
C GLY A 59 -16.92 -5.52 33.67
N ALA A 60 -16.56 -6.63 34.32
CA ALA A 60 -16.44 -7.93 33.67
C ALA A 60 -17.79 -8.49 33.20
N TYR A 61 -17.72 -9.34 32.17
CA TYR A 61 -18.83 -10.12 31.67
C TYR A 61 -19.36 -11.08 32.75
N THR A 62 -20.69 -11.17 32.88
CA THR A 62 -21.38 -12.16 33.71
C THR A 62 -22.65 -12.63 32.99
N GLU A 63 -23.06 -13.87 33.22
CA GLU A 63 -24.29 -14.43 32.61
C GLU A 63 -25.55 -13.65 33.01
N GLU A 64 -25.58 -13.08 34.22
CA GLU A 64 -26.68 -12.23 34.70
C GLU A 64 -26.82 -10.94 33.87
N LYS A 65 -25.71 -10.30 33.52
CA LYS A 65 -25.70 -9.10 32.65
C LYS A 65 -26.12 -9.43 31.22
N ALA A 66 -25.73 -10.61 30.72
CA ALA A 66 -26.13 -11.07 29.39
C ALA A 66 -27.65 -11.32 29.33
N ALA A 67 -28.20 -12.04 30.32
CA ALA A 67 -29.64 -12.28 30.42
C ALA A 67 -30.44 -10.97 30.53
N TRP A 68 -29.92 -9.99 31.26
CA TRP A 68 -30.53 -8.66 31.36
C TRP A 68 -30.53 -7.93 30.01
N LEU A 69 -29.42 -7.94 29.28
CA LEU A 69 -29.32 -7.34 27.94
C LEU A 69 -30.26 -7.99 26.92
N GLU A 70 -30.39 -9.33 26.97
CA GLU A 70 -31.30 -10.07 26.10
C GLU A 70 -32.77 -9.74 26.42
N GLN A 71 -33.12 -9.63 27.71
CA GLN A 71 -34.45 -9.22 28.14
C GLN A 71 -34.78 -7.78 27.71
N GLU A 72 -33.82 -6.86 27.85
CA GLU A 72 -33.97 -5.47 27.40
C GLU A 72 -34.11 -5.38 25.87
N ALA A 73 -33.34 -6.17 25.11
CA ALA A 73 -33.47 -6.25 23.65
C ALA A 73 -34.87 -6.72 23.22
N GLN A 74 -35.43 -7.71 23.92
CA GLN A 74 -36.79 -8.20 23.69
C GLN A 74 -37.82 -7.11 24.00
N ALA A 75 -37.70 -6.42 25.14
CA ALA A 75 -38.60 -5.34 25.53
C ALA A 75 -38.60 -4.18 24.51
N ILE A 76 -37.42 -3.79 24.00
CA ILE A 76 -37.28 -2.76 22.95
C ILE A 76 -37.94 -3.22 21.64
N THR A 77 -37.73 -4.48 21.24
CA THR A 77 -38.31 -5.05 20.02
C THR A 77 -39.84 -5.11 20.09
N GLU A 78 -40.38 -5.55 21.23
CA GLU A 78 -41.82 -5.56 21.49
C GLU A 78 -42.40 -4.14 21.47
N ALA A 79 -41.76 -3.19 22.16
CA ALA A 79 -42.19 -1.79 22.16
C ALA A 79 -42.17 -1.17 20.75
N ARG A 80 -41.16 -1.49 19.92
CA ARG A 80 -41.09 -1.05 18.52
C ARG A 80 -42.23 -1.64 17.68
N SER A 81 -42.57 -2.91 17.90
CA SER A 81 -43.68 -3.57 17.22
C SER A 81 -45.04 -2.95 17.60
N ILE A 82 -45.25 -2.66 18.90
CA ILE A 82 -46.45 -2.03 19.43
C ILE A 82 -46.59 -0.60 18.90
N ARG A 83 -45.50 0.18 18.85
CA ARG A 83 -45.50 1.54 18.28
C ARG A 83 -45.91 1.52 16.80
N SER A 84 -45.33 0.62 16.01
CA SER A 84 -45.61 0.48 14.58
C SER A 84 -47.05 0.04 14.32
N GLY A 85 -47.53 -0.97 15.05
CA GLY A 85 -48.91 -1.45 14.95
C GLY A 85 -49.95 -0.41 15.42
N SER A 86 -49.64 0.37 16.45
CA SER A 86 -50.49 1.47 16.93
C SER A 86 -50.55 2.60 15.90
N GLN A 87 -49.45 2.90 15.21
CA GLN A 87 -49.40 3.88 14.13
C GLN A 87 -50.27 3.44 12.93
N GLU A 88 -50.15 2.19 12.50
CA GLU A 88 -50.98 1.64 11.42
C GLU A 88 -52.47 1.59 11.80
N SER A 89 -52.79 1.21 13.03
CA SER A 89 -54.16 1.20 13.57
C SER A 89 -54.78 2.61 13.64
N TYR A 90 -53.95 3.64 13.89
CA TYR A 90 -54.41 5.03 13.90
C TYR A 90 -54.72 5.55 12.49
N TYR A 91 -53.81 5.34 11.53
CA TYR A 91 -54.01 5.77 10.14
C TYR A 91 -55.10 4.99 9.40
N SER A 92 -55.38 3.76 9.83
CA SER A 92 -56.52 2.96 9.36
C SER A 92 -57.85 3.28 10.07
N GLY A 93 -57.86 4.19 11.04
CA GLY A 93 -59.06 4.63 11.75
C GLY A 93 -59.61 3.64 12.79
N GLN A 94 -58.82 2.62 13.17
CA GLN A 94 -59.21 1.58 14.12
C GLN A 94 -59.09 2.01 15.59
N ILE A 95 -58.26 3.02 15.89
CA ILE A 95 -58.08 3.56 17.25
C ILE A 95 -58.28 5.08 17.29
N THR A 96 -58.70 5.60 18.44
CA THR A 96 -58.93 7.04 18.65
C THR A 96 -57.61 7.77 18.95
N ALA A 97 -57.49 9.06 18.61
CA ALA A 97 -56.30 9.88 18.90
C ALA A 97 -55.82 9.79 20.37
N LYS A 98 -56.74 9.78 21.35
CA LYS A 98 -56.40 9.61 22.77
C LYS A 98 -55.81 8.23 23.12
N GLN A 99 -56.23 7.18 22.42
CA GLN A 99 -55.70 5.83 22.63
C GLN A 99 -54.30 5.70 22.02
N TYR A 100 -54.09 6.31 20.85
CA TYR A 100 -52.80 6.40 20.20
C TYR A 100 -51.77 7.19 21.03
N GLU A 101 -52.15 8.38 21.54
CA GLU A 101 -51.28 9.17 22.41
C GLU A 101 -50.85 8.42 23.68
N ARG A 102 -51.76 7.64 24.28
CA ARG A 102 -51.45 6.84 25.46
C ARG A 102 -50.49 5.68 25.14
N GLN A 103 -50.72 4.97 24.04
CA GLN A 103 -49.84 3.88 23.61
C GLN A 103 -48.45 4.38 23.23
N ILE A 104 -48.35 5.55 22.59
CA ILE A 104 -47.05 6.18 22.28
C ILE A 104 -46.35 6.68 23.55
N ALA A 105 -47.07 7.23 24.53
CA ALA A 105 -46.46 7.64 25.78
C ALA A 105 -45.88 6.42 26.55
N GLU A 106 -46.62 5.32 26.60
CA GLU A 106 -46.19 4.07 27.27
C GLU A 106 -45.03 3.37 26.55
N THR A 107 -45.04 3.32 25.21
CA THR A 107 -43.90 2.76 24.44
C THR A 107 -42.71 3.72 24.35
N GLY A 108 -42.96 5.03 24.35
CA GLY A 108 -41.94 6.06 24.30
C GLY A 108 -41.01 6.06 25.51
N THR A 109 -41.48 5.65 26.70
CA THR A 109 -40.62 5.51 27.88
C THR A 109 -39.63 4.36 27.78
N VAL A 110 -39.98 3.27 27.07
CA VAL A 110 -39.08 2.13 26.83
C VAL A 110 -38.10 2.44 25.69
N LEU A 111 -38.58 3.14 24.66
CA LEU A 111 -37.78 3.53 23.49
C LEU A 111 -36.91 4.77 23.73
N ALA A 112 -37.05 5.44 24.89
CA ALA A 112 -36.29 6.64 25.23
C ALA A 112 -34.77 6.42 25.33
N HIS A 113 -34.33 5.18 25.56
CA HIS A 113 -32.92 4.81 25.66
C HIS A 113 -32.47 3.87 24.52
N GLU A 114 -33.29 3.71 23.48
CA GLU A 114 -33.06 2.78 22.37
C GLU A 114 -31.72 3.00 21.66
N HIS A 115 -31.33 4.27 21.47
CA HIS A 115 -30.12 4.62 20.75
C HIS A 115 -28.86 4.39 21.59
N GLY A 116 -28.90 4.67 22.90
CA GLY A 116 -27.86 4.26 23.84
C GLY A 116 -27.71 2.74 23.98
N PHE A 117 -28.83 2.01 23.90
CA PHE A 117 -28.85 0.55 23.97
C PHE A 117 -28.10 -0.10 22.80
N GLU A 118 -28.28 0.40 21.57
CA GLU A 118 -27.58 -0.13 20.39
C GLU A 118 -26.05 -0.07 20.55
N ALA A 119 -25.51 1.04 21.07
CA ALA A 119 -24.08 1.18 21.33
C ALA A 119 -23.59 0.22 22.44
N ALA A 120 -24.38 0.02 23.49
CA ALA A 120 -24.09 -0.94 24.56
C ALA A 120 -24.15 -2.40 24.06
N TYR A 121 -25.11 -2.71 23.18
CA TYR A 121 -25.30 -4.04 22.60
C TYR A 121 -24.17 -4.40 21.63
N GLN A 122 -23.71 -3.44 20.81
CA GLN A 122 -22.53 -3.63 19.97
C GLN A 122 -21.26 -3.94 20.79
N GLN A 123 -21.09 -3.26 21.92
CA GLN A 123 -20.00 -3.56 22.84
C GLN A 123 -20.15 -4.94 23.49
N TYR A 124 -21.39 -5.36 23.81
CA TYR A 124 -21.68 -6.70 24.30
C TYR A 124 -21.28 -7.78 23.28
N LEU A 125 -21.67 -7.63 22.00
CA LEU A 125 -21.28 -8.56 20.93
C LEU A 125 -19.75 -8.71 20.84
N TYR A 126 -19.04 -7.59 20.91
CA TYR A 126 -17.57 -7.60 20.94
C TYR A 126 -17.00 -8.32 22.17
N ILE A 127 -17.62 -8.20 23.35
CA ILE A 127 -17.19 -8.90 24.57
C ILE A 127 -17.46 -10.40 24.48
N CYS A 128 -18.56 -10.83 23.86
CA CYS A 128 -18.94 -12.24 23.70
C CYS A 128 -17.90 -13.07 22.93
N GLU A 129 -17.18 -12.45 21.99
CA GLU A 129 -16.08 -13.10 21.27
C GLU A 129 -14.92 -13.52 22.20
N ASN A 130 -14.70 -12.82 23.33
CA ASN A 130 -13.69 -13.19 24.32
C ASN A 130 -14.06 -12.66 25.73
N THR A 131 -14.86 -13.45 26.45
CA THR A 131 -15.45 -13.08 27.74
C THR A 131 -14.44 -12.96 28.89
N GLY A 132 -13.23 -13.50 28.75
CA GLY A 132 -12.22 -13.49 29.82
C GLY A 132 -11.49 -12.15 29.99
N ASN A 133 -11.24 -11.44 28.88
CA ASN A 133 -10.33 -10.29 28.85
C ASN A 133 -10.96 -9.01 28.24
N ARG A 134 -12.26 -9.00 27.93
CA ARG A 134 -12.96 -7.83 27.35
C ARG A 134 -14.05 -7.36 28.31
N TYR A 135 -13.94 -6.13 28.81
CA TYR A 135 -14.86 -5.59 29.82
C TYR A 135 -15.72 -4.45 29.25
N PHE A 136 -16.88 -4.23 29.88
CA PHE A 136 -17.70 -3.05 29.61
C PHE A 136 -16.98 -1.80 30.11
N LEU A 137 -16.88 -0.79 29.23
CA LEU A 137 -16.11 0.42 29.48
C LEU A 137 -16.53 1.53 28.53
N LYS A 138 -16.49 2.78 29.01
CA LYS A 138 -16.53 3.94 28.13
C LYS A 138 -15.27 4.03 27.25
N THR A 139 -15.38 3.60 25.98
CA THR A 139 -14.23 3.42 25.09
C THR A 139 -13.65 4.73 24.53
N ASN A 140 -14.47 5.74 24.23
CA ASN A 140 -14.06 6.95 23.49
C ASN A 140 -12.79 7.64 24.04
N GLY A 141 -12.65 7.80 25.37
CA GLY A 141 -11.49 8.47 25.96
C GLY A 141 -10.18 7.68 25.76
N TRP A 142 -10.19 6.40 26.09
CA TRP A 142 -9.03 5.54 25.92
C TRP A 142 -8.74 5.25 24.45
N ALA A 143 -9.76 4.94 23.66
CA ALA A 143 -9.63 4.65 22.25
C ALA A 143 -9.06 5.88 21.49
N GLY A 144 -9.52 7.09 21.82
CA GLY A 144 -8.91 8.34 21.33
C GLY A 144 -7.42 8.48 21.68
N LEU A 145 -7.02 8.14 22.91
CA LEU A 145 -5.62 8.18 23.37
C LEU A 145 -4.72 7.19 22.60
N PHE A 146 -5.27 6.05 22.17
CA PHE A 146 -4.56 5.01 21.43
C PHE A 146 -4.68 5.12 19.90
N SER A 147 -5.69 5.82 19.37
CA SER A 147 -5.99 5.96 17.93
C SER A 147 -4.85 6.60 17.12
N ALA A 148 -3.88 7.23 17.80
CA ALA A 148 -2.71 7.86 17.21
C ALA A 148 -1.67 6.84 16.68
N GLN A 149 -2.05 6.01 15.71
CA GLN A 149 -1.11 5.26 14.88
C GLN A 149 -0.40 6.17 13.84
N THR A 150 -0.64 7.48 13.89
CA THR A 150 -0.08 8.48 12.98
C THR A 150 1.19 9.09 13.55
N LEU A 151 2.13 9.46 12.67
CA LEU A 151 3.33 10.18 13.07
C LEU A 151 2.95 11.60 13.54
N ASP A 152 3.48 12.01 14.69
CA ASP A 152 3.31 13.38 15.18
C ASP A 152 4.18 14.35 14.38
N PHE A 153 3.66 14.86 13.28
CA PHE A 153 4.36 15.78 12.39
C PHE A 153 4.92 17.03 13.10
N PRO A 154 4.21 17.69 14.06
CA PRO A 154 4.78 18.81 14.80
C PRO A 154 5.99 18.42 15.64
N LEU A 155 5.92 17.29 16.35
CA LEU A 155 7.03 16.76 17.15
C LEU A 155 8.21 16.42 16.25
N PHE A 156 7.96 15.71 15.15
CA PHE A 156 8.96 15.33 14.16
C PHE A 156 9.70 16.55 13.58
N LEU A 157 8.96 17.58 13.15
CA LEU A 157 9.53 18.80 12.60
C LEU A 157 10.42 19.54 13.60
N VAL A 158 10.00 19.63 14.87
CA VAL A 158 10.82 20.29 15.90
C VAL A 158 12.05 19.46 16.26
N ILE A 159 11.99 18.13 16.25
CA ILE A 159 13.19 17.28 16.43
C ILE A 159 14.21 17.57 15.31
N LEU A 160 13.78 17.67 14.05
CA LEU A 160 14.65 18.02 12.93
C LEU A 160 15.33 19.38 13.13
N ILE A 161 14.56 20.41 13.51
CA ILE A 161 15.08 21.76 13.73
C ILE A 161 16.08 21.78 14.90
N LEU A 162 15.68 21.25 16.07
CA LEU A 162 16.52 21.26 17.26
C LEU A 162 17.84 20.54 17.01
N ALA A 163 17.81 19.33 16.44
CA ALA A 163 19.04 18.57 16.18
C ALA A 163 19.95 19.26 15.15
N ALA A 164 19.37 19.86 14.09
CA ALA A 164 20.15 20.57 13.07
C ALA A 164 20.81 21.87 13.62
N THR A 165 20.17 22.56 14.58
CA THR A 165 20.71 23.81 15.15
C THR A 165 21.92 23.64 16.07
N VAL A 166 22.20 22.41 16.53
CA VAL A 166 23.24 22.15 17.54
C VAL A 166 24.65 22.27 16.95
N PHE A 167 24.94 21.53 15.87
CA PHE A 167 26.30 21.46 15.30
C PHE A 167 26.42 22.11 13.92
N CYS A 168 25.37 22.14 13.10
CA CYS A 168 25.46 22.67 11.73
C CYS A 168 25.87 24.16 11.67
N PRO A 169 25.38 25.06 12.54
CA PRO A 169 25.85 26.44 12.56
C PRO A 169 27.34 26.54 12.90
N GLU A 170 27.83 25.68 13.79
CA GLU A 170 29.25 25.66 14.18
C GLU A 170 30.16 25.23 13.03
N TYR A 171 29.71 24.27 12.21
CA TYR A 171 30.41 23.87 10.99
C TYR A 171 30.39 24.96 9.92
N SER A 172 29.28 25.69 9.77
CA SER A 172 29.17 26.77 8.78
C SER A 172 30.14 27.93 9.07
N CYS A 173 30.35 28.23 10.36
CA CYS A 173 31.23 29.32 10.80
C CYS A 173 32.64 28.85 11.17
N GLN A 174 33.00 27.59 10.89
CA GLN A 174 34.28 26.95 11.28
C GLN A 174 34.60 27.04 12.78
N MET A 175 33.58 27.29 13.61
CA MET A 175 33.70 27.34 15.07
C MET A 175 34.08 25.96 15.63
N ASP A 176 33.77 24.88 14.90
CA ASP A 176 34.18 23.53 15.25
C ASP A 176 35.71 23.38 15.34
N ALA A 177 36.47 24.04 14.47
CA ALA A 177 37.93 23.99 14.48
C ALA A 177 38.50 24.63 15.77
N LEU A 178 37.95 25.77 16.19
CA LEU A 178 38.35 26.46 17.42
C LEU A 178 37.96 25.66 18.66
N LEU A 179 36.72 25.17 18.74
CA LEU A 179 36.24 24.38 19.88
C LEU A 179 37.07 23.10 20.10
N ARG A 180 37.57 22.47 19.03
CA ARG A 180 38.43 21.27 19.12
C ARG A 180 39.80 21.54 19.75
N THR A 181 40.26 22.79 19.79
CA THR A 181 41.52 23.14 20.45
C THR A 181 41.35 23.44 21.94
N ALA A 182 40.11 23.68 22.39
CA ALA A 182 39.82 24.01 23.78
C ALA A 182 39.97 22.80 24.71
N PRO A 183 40.40 22.99 25.98
CA PRO A 183 40.54 21.91 26.95
C PRO A 183 39.20 21.30 27.41
N GLN A 184 38.10 22.05 27.27
CA GLN A 184 36.74 21.61 27.67
C GLN A 184 35.85 21.23 26.47
N SER A 185 36.43 20.92 25.31
CA SER A 185 35.67 20.63 24.07
C SER A 185 34.70 19.45 24.21
N ARG A 186 35.12 18.40 24.94
CA ARG A 186 34.31 17.21 25.20
C ARG A 186 33.11 17.52 26.10
N GLU A 187 33.31 18.35 27.12
CA GLU A 187 32.26 18.73 28.07
C GLU A 187 31.22 19.66 27.42
N SER A 188 31.64 20.55 26.51
CA SER A 188 30.72 21.34 25.67
C SER A 188 29.88 20.43 24.75
N ALA A 189 30.53 19.50 24.02
CA ALA A 189 29.82 18.56 23.15
C ALA A 189 28.86 17.65 23.93
N ARG A 190 29.27 17.15 25.11
CA ARG A 190 28.41 16.38 26.01
C ARG A 190 27.21 17.19 26.48
N SER A 191 27.43 18.43 26.91
CA SER A 191 26.36 19.33 27.35
C SER A 191 25.34 19.54 26.22
N LYS A 192 25.78 19.84 25.00
CA LYS A 192 24.90 20.00 23.82
C LYS A 192 24.03 18.77 23.54
N VAL A 193 24.65 17.59 23.52
CA VAL A 193 23.93 16.33 23.29
C VAL A 193 22.90 16.10 24.39
N VAL A 194 23.31 16.18 25.67
CA VAL A 194 22.40 15.97 26.81
C VAL A 194 21.25 16.96 26.78
N ILE A 195 21.51 18.25 26.57
CA ILE A 195 20.47 19.29 26.49
C ILE A 195 19.47 18.99 25.38
N THR A 196 19.94 18.58 24.20
CA THR A 196 19.08 18.28 23.06
C THR A 196 18.22 17.04 23.32
N LEU A 197 18.81 15.96 23.82
CA LEU A 197 18.08 14.73 24.14
C LEU A 197 17.06 14.96 25.25
N CYS A 198 17.43 15.70 26.31
CA CYS A 198 16.51 16.08 27.39
C CYS A 198 15.37 16.98 26.89
N ALA A 199 15.65 17.91 25.98
CA ALA A 199 14.63 18.78 25.40
C ALA A 199 13.61 18.02 24.55
N VAL A 200 14.09 17.08 23.72
CA VAL A 200 13.22 16.21 22.92
C VAL A 200 12.39 15.29 23.82
N PHE A 201 13.00 14.72 24.86
CA PHE A 201 12.28 13.91 25.85
C PHE A 201 11.20 14.73 26.58
N ALA A 202 11.52 15.95 27.02
CA ALA A 202 10.58 16.84 27.69
C ALA A 202 9.44 17.28 26.76
N LEU A 203 9.72 17.59 25.49
CA LEU A 203 8.71 17.92 24.50
C LEU A 203 7.77 16.73 24.25
N CYS A 204 8.30 15.53 24.04
CA CYS A 204 7.51 14.32 23.82
C CYS A 204 6.63 14.00 25.04
N GLY A 205 7.20 14.06 26.26
CA GLY A 205 6.46 13.88 27.50
C GLY A 205 5.39 14.96 27.72
N GLY A 206 5.68 16.21 27.39
CA GLY A 206 4.71 17.31 27.46
C GLY A 206 3.53 17.13 26.51
N LEU A 207 3.78 16.70 25.27
CA LEU A 207 2.72 16.36 24.30
C LEU A 207 1.87 15.17 24.76
N ALA A 208 2.51 14.14 25.32
CA ALA A 208 1.79 13.00 25.88
C ALA A 208 0.89 13.43 27.04
N LEU A 209 1.39 14.27 27.96
CA LEU A 209 0.63 14.80 29.08
C LEU A 209 -0.56 15.66 28.61
N ILE A 210 -0.36 16.52 27.62
CA ILE A 210 -1.44 17.34 27.03
C ILE A 210 -2.56 16.44 26.50
N ARG A 211 -2.22 15.36 25.78
CA ARG A 211 -3.21 14.41 25.29
C ARG A 211 -3.96 13.72 26.42
N PHE A 212 -3.23 13.24 27.42
CA PHE A 212 -3.83 12.59 28.58
C PHE A 212 -4.83 13.52 29.28
N VAL A 213 -4.46 14.78 29.50
CA VAL A 213 -5.34 15.79 30.11
C VAL A 213 -6.53 16.10 29.21
N PHE A 214 -6.32 16.25 27.89
CA PHE A 214 -7.39 16.55 26.94
C PHE A 214 -8.46 15.44 26.90
N PHE A 215 -8.05 14.17 26.72
CA PHE A 215 -8.99 13.05 26.70
C PHE A 215 -9.62 12.80 28.07
N GLY A 216 -8.86 13.00 29.16
CA GLY A 216 -9.35 12.93 30.54
C GLY A 216 -10.44 13.97 30.84
N MET A 217 -10.28 15.21 30.36
CA MET A 217 -11.28 16.27 30.55
C MET A 217 -12.48 16.13 29.62
N LYS A 218 -12.28 15.79 28.34
CA LYS A 218 -13.34 15.79 27.33
C LYS A 218 -14.24 14.56 27.42
N TYR A 219 -13.65 13.36 27.48
CA TYR A 219 -14.37 12.10 27.40
C TYR A 219 -14.41 11.33 28.74
N GLY A 220 -13.43 11.58 29.60
CA GLY A 220 -13.18 10.80 30.81
C GLY A 220 -12.31 9.58 30.55
N LEU A 221 -11.50 9.19 31.55
CA LEU A 221 -10.62 8.01 31.50
C LEU A 221 -10.94 7.07 32.67
N PRO A 222 -12.14 6.47 32.71
CA PRO A 222 -12.53 5.58 33.80
C PRO A 222 -11.79 4.23 33.70
N HIS A 223 -11.63 3.53 34.82
CA HIS A 223 -11.13 2.15 34.91
C HIS A 223 -9.82 1.84 34.17
N GLY A 224 -8.76 2.61 34.46
CA GLY A 224 -7.42 2.37 33.87
C GLY A 224 -6.79 1.01 34.17
N GLU A 225 -7.33 0.25 35.13
CA GLU A 225 -6.89 -1.11 35.48
C GLU A 225 -7.45 -2.20 34.54
N TYR A 226 -8.42 -1.85 33.69
CA TYR A 226 -9.04 -2.82 32.79
C TYR A 226 -8.09 -3.28 31.68
N PRO A 227 -8.28 -4.50 31.16
CA PRO A 227 -7.45 -5.05 30.10
C PRO A 227 -7.54 -4.23 28.80
N VAL A 228 -6.39 -4.04 28.14
CA VAL A 228 -6.28 -3.28 26.88
C VAL A 228 -7.15 -3.86 25.76
N GLN A 229 -7.43 -5.17 25.80
CA GLN A 229 -8.29 -5.86 24.84
C GLN A 229 -9.76 -5.41 24.90
N SER A 230 -10.17 -4.65 25.91
CA SER A 230 -11.50 -4.03 25.97
C SER A 230 -11.72 -2.99 24.86
N ILE A 231 -10.65 -2.55 24.19
CA ILE A 231 -10.71 -1.63 23.04
C ILE A 231 -10.54 -2.45 21.75
N ALA A 232 -11.45 -2.25 20.78
CA ALA A 232 -11.48 -3.00 19.52
C ALA A 232 -10.13 -3.04 18.78
N GLY A 233 -9.37 -1.94 18.77
CA GLY A 233 -8.05 -1.89 18.14
C GLY A 233 -6.97 -2.81 18.76
N PHE A 234 -7.20 -3.34 19.97
CA PHE A 234 -6.30 -4.28 20.64
C PHE A 234 -6.98 -5.63 20.94
N GLY A 235 -8.15 -5.89 20.38
CA GLY A 235 -8.96 -7.09 20.67
C GLY A 235 -8.30 -8.42 20.36
N GLY A 236 -7.37 -8.43 19.40
CA GLY A 236 -6.58 -9.60 19.02
C GLY A 236 -5.28 -9.77 19.81
N SER A 237 -4.98 -8.92 20.80
CA SER A 237 -3.71 -9.01 21.54
C SER A 237 -3.77 -10.08 22.64
N THR A 238 -2.72 -10.90 22.70
CA THR A 238 -2.54 -11.89 23.76
C THR A 238 -1.95 -11.30 25.06
N LYS A 239 -1.63 -9.99 25.08
CA LYS A 239 -0.97 -9.32 26.20
C LYS A 239 -1.96 -8.84 27.24
N ASN A 240 -1.92 -9.43 28.44
CA ASN A 240 -2.72 -9.01 29.58
C ASN A 240 -2.08 -7.79 30.28
N ILE A 241 -2.27 -6.62 29.71
CA ILE A 241 -1.76 -5.34 30.22
C ILE A 241 -2.96 -4.42 30.48
N SER A 242 -2.92 -3.67 31.58
CA SER A 242 -3.96 -2.68 31.87
C SER A 242 -3.90 -1.47 30.92
N LEU A 243 -5.00 -0.77 30.73
CA LEU A 243 -5.07 0.43 29.87
C LEU A 243 -4.07 1.51 30.28
N LEU A 244 -3.93 1.76 31.58
CA LEU A 244 -2.96 2.72 32.10
C LEU A 244 -1.52 2.27 31.83
N ALA A 245 -1.21 0.99 32.09
CA ALA A 245 0.12 0.45 31.84
C ALA A 245 0.46 0.47 30.33
N ALA A 246 -0.51 0.14 29.47
CA ALA A 246 -0.35 0.22 28.02
C ALA A 246 -0.04 1.66 27.57
N TYR A 247 -0.75 2.65 28.09
CA TYR A 247 -0.47 4.06 27.79
C TYR A 247 0.94 4.50 28.24
N LEU A 248 1.38 4.09 29.43
CA LEU A 248 2.73 4.39 29.93
C LEU A 248 3.81 3.73 29.07
N ILE A 249 3.62 2.47 28.66
CA ILE A 249 4.54 1.75 27.76
C ILE A 249 4.62 2.46 26.41
N LEU A 250 3.49 2.82 25.80
CA LEU A 250 3.47 3.53 24.52
C LEU A 250 4.16 4.90 24.63
N THR A 251 3.91 5.63 25.71
CA THR A 251 4.56 6.92 25.96
C THR A 251 6.07 6.77 26.11
N PHE A 252 6.52 5.75 26.84
CA PHE A 252 7.94 5.43 26.96
C PHE A 252 8.57 5.09 25.60
N LEU A 253 7.91 4.24 24.79
CA LEU A 253 8.39 3.87 23.46
C LEU A 253 8.48 5.10 22.53
N ARG A 254 7.47 5.99 22.54
CA ARG A 254 7.48 7.23 21.76
C ARG A 254 8.58 8.19 22.17
N CYS A 255 8.81 8.35 23.48
CA CYS A 255 9.93 9.12 24.02
C CYS A 255 11.27 8.53 23.58
N PHE A 256 11.42 7.21 23.67
CA PHE A 256 12.62 6.51 23.21
C PHE A 256 12.86 6.68 21.71
N GLY A 257 11.84 6.50 20.87
CA GLY A 257 11.92 6.71 19.43
C GLY A 257 12.31 8.14 19.04
N SER A 258 11.75 9.13 19.75
CA SER A 258 12.07 10.54 19.54
C SER A 258 13.52 10.87 19.92
N VAL A 259 14.00 10.34 21.05
CA VAL A 259 15.40 10.46 21.48
C VAL A 259 16.35 9.74 20.50
N TYR A 260 15.95 8.57 20.00
CA TYR A 260 16.72 7.83 19.00
C TYR A 260 16.84 8.63 17.69
N LEU A 261 15.76 9.22 17.21
CA LEU A 261 15.78 10.10 16.04
C LEU A 261 16.71 11.30 16.25
N ALA A 262 16.63 11.96 17.42
CA ALA A 262 17.51 13.06 17.77
C ALA A 262 18.99 12.64 17.79
N ALA A 263 19.31 11.47 18.35
CA ALA A 263 20.66 10.92 18.35
C ALA A 263 21.18 10.62 16.94
N LEU A 264 20.32 10.06 16.07
CA LEU A 264 20.61 9.82 14.66
C LEU A 264 20.90 11.13 13.92
N LEU A 265 20.12 12.17 14.14
CA LEU A 265 20.32 13.48 13.52
C LEU A 265 21.59 14.19 14.00
N LEU A 266 21.90 14.12 15.30
CA LEU A 266 23.16 14.64 15.82
C LEU A 266 24.35 13.89 15.20
N PHE A 267 24.25 12.57 15.05
CA PHE A 267 25.27 11.76 14.39
C PHE A 267 25.45 12.13 12.91
N THR A 268 24.37 12.24 12.14
CA THR A 268 24.43 12.63 10.72
C THR A 268 24.94 14.06 10.56
N SER A 269 24.63 14.97 11.49
CA SER A 269 25.16 16.35 11.49
C SER A 269 26.69 16.38 11.55
N VAL A 270 27.29 15.51 12.36
CA VAL A 270 28.76 15.43 12.51
C VAL A 270 29.42 14.77 11.30
N LEU A 271 28.74 13.82 10.64
CA LEU A 271 29.24 13.15 9.44
C LEU A 271 29.23 14.08 8.23
N VAL A 272 28.09 14.73 8.00
CA VAL A 272 27.83 15.47 6.76
C VAL A 272 28.25 16.93 6.84
N LYS A 273 28.20 17.53 8.05
CA LYS A 273 28.57 18.93 8.33
C LYS A 273 27.82 19.98 7.50
N LYS A 274 26.69 19.62 6.87
CA LYS A 274 25.85 20.52 6.07
C LYS A 274 24.40 20.46 6.55
N TYR A 275 23.81 21.62 6.81
CA TYR A 275 22.45 21.75 7.33
C TYR A 275 21.40 21.04 6.48
N ALA A 276 21.31 21.37 5.19
CA ALA A 276 20.29 20.84 4.28
C ALA A 276 20.35 19.30 4.18
N LEU A 277 21.54 18.73 4.09
CA LEU A 277 21.70 17.28 3.97
C LEU A 277 21.36 16.55 5.28
N THR A 278 21.68 17.12 6.44
CA THR A 278 21.29 16.53 7.74
C THR A 278 19.77 16.44 7.87
N VAL A 279 19.05 17.49 7.50
CA VAL A 279 17.58 17.50 7.52
C VAL A 279 17.00 16.52 6.49
N VAL A 280 17.50 16.54 5.25
CA VAL A 280 17.03 15.62 4.19
C VAL A 280 17.23 14.16 4.57
N ILE A 281 18.38 13.80 5.15
CA ILE A 281 18.62 12.44 5.64
C ILE A 281 17.66 12.08 6.78
N GLY A 282 17.40 13.00 7.71
CA GLY A 282 16.40 12.81 8.76
C GLY A 282 15.01 12.53 8.22
N VAL A 283 14.57 13.33 7.25
CA VAL A 283 13.29 13.17 6.55
C VAL A 283 13.23 11.85 5.79
N ALA A 284 14.24 11.54 4.98
CA ALA A 284 14.30 10.30 4.21
C ALA A 284 14.28 9.06 5.12
N SER A 285 15.05 9.08 6.22
CA SER A 285 15.15 7.95 7.15
C SER A 285 13.86 7.64 7.93
N THR A 286 12.89 8.55 7.93
CA THR A 286 11.62 8.40 8.66
C THR A 286 10.42 8.34 7.73
N LEU A 287 10.30 9.22 6.72
CA LEU A 287 9.17 9.24 5.81
C LEU A 287 9.21 8.13 4.76
N ILE A 288 10.39 7.74 4.26
CA ILE A 288 10.47 6.64 3.27
C ILE A 288 10.00 5.32 3.90
N PRO A 289 10.47 4.91 5.10
CA PRO A 289 9.92 3.73 5.77
C PRO A 289 8.45 3.87 6.15
N TYR A 290 7.99 5.09 6.46
CA TYR A 290 6.59 5.33 6.83
C TYR A 290 5.63 5.10 5.66
N ILE A 291 6.00 5.57 4.46
CA ILE A 291 5.14 5.50 3.26
C ILE A 291 5.39 4.21 2.48
N GLY A 292 6.65 3.81 2.31
CA GLY A 292 7.06 2.76 1.36
C GLY A 292 7.15 1.34 1.92
N LEU A 293 7.05 1.13 3.24
CA LEU A 293 7.14 -0.21 3.84
C LEU A 293 5.80 -0.66 4.43
N SER A 294 5.52 -1.96 4.30
CA SER A 294 4.38 -2.59 4.98
C SER A 294 4.52 -2.48 6.50
N ARG A 295 3.39 -2.44 7.22
CA ARG A 295 3.36 -2.33 8.69
C ARG A 295 4.22 -3.42 9.34
N GLN A 296 4.13 -4.65 8.85
CA GLN A 296 4.85 -5.79 9.41
C GLN A 296 6.38 -5.65 9.30
N ILE A 297 6.88 -5.15 8.17
CA ILE A 297 8.33 -4.92 7.96
C ILE A 297 8.79 -3.71 8.77
N CYS A 298 7.99 -2.64 8.83
CA CYS A 298 8.30 -1.45 9.59
C CYS A 298 8.66 -1.79 11.05
N TYR A 299 7.83 -2.57 11.75
CA TYR A 299 8.07 -2.95 13.15
C TYR A 299 9.20 -3.97 13.38
N ARG A 300 9.85 -4.52 12.33
CA ARG A 300 11.04 -5.38 12.47
C ARG A 300 12.35 -4.62 12.39
N LEU A 301 12.35 -3.42 11.79
CA LEU A 301 13.57 -2.67 11.54
C LEU A 301 14.01 -1.89 12.80
N PRO A 302 15.31 -1.87 13.15
CA PRO A 302 15.84 -1.11 14.29
C PRO A 302 15.96 0.39 13.95
N LEU A 303 14.90 0.98 13.42
CA LEU A 303 14.81 2.39 13.04
C LEU A 303 14.12 3.21 14.14
N PRO A 304 14.19 4.56 14.12
CA PRO A 304 13.46 5.40 15.07
C PRO A 304 11.94 5.35 14.86
N LEU A 305 11.48 5.19 13.61
CA LEU A 305 10.07 5.28 13.23
C LEU A 305 9.16 4.27 13.97
N PRO A 306 9.47 2.97 14.07
CA PRO A 306 8.61 2.00 14.77
C PRO A 306 8.31 2.39 16.22
N PHE A 307 9.32 2.93 16.91
CA PHE A 307 9.17 3.41 18.29
C PHE A 307 8.38 4.71 18.38
N MET A 308 8.46 5.59 17.38
CA MET A 308 7.62 6.80 17.31
C MET A 308 6.14 6.48 17.07
N LEU A 309 5.83 5.42 16.33
CA LEU A 309 4.45 4.95 16.18
C LEU A 309 3.96 4.23 17.45
N ALA A 310 4.79 3.33 17.99
CA ALA A 310 4.63 2.55 19.22
C ALA A 310 3.42 1.58 19.29
N THR A 311 2.26 1.96 18.74
CA THR A 311 0.98 1.25 18.89
C THR A 311 1.04 -0.19 18.38
N GLY A 312 1.71 -0.43 17.26
CA GLY A 312 1.82 -1.77 16.67
C GLY A 312 2.61 -2.78 17.52
N PHE A 313 3.34 -2.34 18.55
CA PHE A 313 3.96 -3.28 19.49
C PHE A 313 2.98 -3.86 20.50
N LEU A 314 1.85 -3.20 20.76
CA LEU A 314 0.78 -3.69 21.65
C LEU A 314 -0.41 -4.24 20.86
N GLU A 315 -0.49 -3.97 19.56
CA GLU A 315 -1.51 -4.49 18.66
C GLU A 315 -1.40 -6.02 18.50
N GLY A 316 -2.57 -6.66 18.48
CA GLY A 316 -2.71 -8.10 18.33
C GLY A 316 -2.59 -8.57 16.90
N ALA A 317 -2.73 -9.88 16.68
CA ALA A 317 -2.83 -10.39 15.33
C ALA A 317 -4.13 -9.89 14.70
N SER A 318 -4.05 -9.22 13.56
CA SER A 318 -5.22 -8.85 12.77
C SER A 318 -5.28 -9.72 11.53
N SER A 319 -6.39 -10.43 11.37
CA SER A 319 -6.73 -11.11 10.14
C SER A 319 -7.94 -10.42 9.51
N VAL A 320 -7.87 -10.19 8.21
CA VAL A 320 -9.05 -9.79 7.43
C VAL A 320 -9.54 -11.06 6.75
N GLU A 321 -10.82 -11.38 6.91
CA GLU A 321 -11.44 -12.48 6.17
C GLU A 321 -11.54 -12.07 4.69
N ASP A 322 -11.05 -12.93 3.82
CA ASP A 322 -11.26 -12.77 2.39
C ASP A 322 -12.75 -12.95 2.06
N SER A 323 -13.34 -11.90 1.48
CA SER A 323 -14.73 -11.88 1.04
C SER A 323 -15.11 -12.99 0.05
N LEU A 324 -14.14 -13.61 -0.63
CA LEU A 324 -14.38 -14.68 -1.61
C LEU A 324 -14.13 -16.09 -1.06
N THR A 325 -13.04 -16.30 -0.31
CA THR A 325 -12.67 -17.63 0.21
C THR A 325 -13.07 -17.89 1.66
N ARG A 326 -13.49 -16.86 2.41
CA ARG A 326 -13.71 -16.88 3.87
C ARG A 326 -12.50 -17.35 4.67
N GLU A 327 -11.30 -17.36 4.08
CA GLU A 327 -10.07 -17.69 4.80
C GLU A 327 -9.45 -16.43 5.44
N PRO A 328 -8.90 -16.54 6.66
CA PRO A 328 -8.32 -15.40 7.36
C PRO A 328 -6.94 -15.02 6.82
N ILE A 329 -6.83 -13.87 6.13
CA ILE A 329 -5.55 -13.30 5.68
C ILE A 329 -4.92 -12.48 6.80
N VAL A 330 -3.74 -12.87 7.27
CA VAL A 330 -3.02 -12.19 8.35
C VAL A 330 -2.39 -10.89 7.84
N THR A 331 -3.00 -9.74 8.16
CA THR A 331 -2.50 -8.40 7.80
C THR A 331 -1.43 -7.90 8.77
N PHE A 332 -1.50 -8.33 10.04
CA PHE A 332 -0.50 -8.05 11.04
C PHE A 332 -0.35 -9.22 12.01
N SER A 333 0.89 -9.65 12.24
CA SER A 333 1.21 -10.68 13.23
C SER A 333 1.61 -10.02 14.55
N GLU A 334 0.98 -10.43 15.66
CA GLU A 334 1.34 -9.94 16.99
C GLU A 334 2.85 -10.11 17.26
N ARG A 335 3.45 -9.09 17.87
CA ARG A 335 4.87 -9.10 18.23
C ARG A 335 5.09 -9.65 19.62
N SER A 336 5.94 -10.66 19.72
CA SER A 336 6.36 -11.21 21.00
C SER A 336 7.08 -10.16 21.85
N SER A 337 6.90 -10.21 23.17
CA SER A 337 7.57 -9.28 24.09
C SER A 337 9.10 -9.43 24.06
N GLN A 338 9.60 -10.62 23.70
CA GLN A 338 11.02 -10.90 23.53
C GLN A 338 11.60 -10.18 22.30
N GLU A 339 10.90 -10.19 21.17
CA GLU A 339 11.29 -9.43 19.97
C GLU A 339 11.36 -7.93 20.25
N LEU A 340 10.36 -7.39 20.95
CA LEU A 340 10.37 -5.97 21.35
C LEU A 340 11.58 -5.64 22.22
N LEU A 341 11.90 -6.48 23.22
CA LEU A 341 13.03 -6.25 24.12
C LEU A 341 14.37 -6.36 23.40
N ALA A 342 14.51 -7.31 22.46
CA ALA A 342 15.68 -7.42 21.60
C ALA A 342 15.85 -6.20 20.69
N LEU A 343 14.76 -5.71 20.07
CA LEU A 343 14.78 -4.52 19.21
C LEU A 343 15.12 -3.24 20.01
N LEU A 344 14.56 -3.10 21.21
CA LEU A 344 14.90 -2.03 22.15
C LEU A 344 16.37 -2.08 22.57
N GLY A 345 16.89 -3.28 22.89
CA GLY A 345 18.29 -3.46 23.23
C GLY A 345 19.23 -3.08 22.08
N LEU A 346 18.94 -3.56 20.87
CA LEU A 346 19.73 -3.26 19.67
C LEU A 346 19.73 -1.77 19.35
N SER A 347 18.56 -1.12 19.37
CA SER A 347 18.42 0.32 19.13
C SER A 347 19.09 1.18 20.22
N ALA A 348 19.06 0.75 21.49
CA ALA A 348 19.77 1.42 22.58
C ALA A 348 21.30 1.34 22.38
N VAL A 349 21.82 0.19 21.94
CA VAL A 349 23.24 0.04 21.57
C VAL A 349 23.59 0.96 20.40
N CYS A 350 22.76 1.01 19.35
CA CYS A 350 22.95 1.95 18.23
C CYS A 350 22.97 3.41 18.71
N CYS A 351 22.05 3.83 19.58
CA CYS A 351 22.04 5.16 20.19
C CYS A 351 23.34 5.46 20.93
N ALA A 352 23.79 4.53 21.79
CA ALA A 352 25.01 4.70 22.57
C ALA A 352 26.25 4.84 21.67
N LEU A 353 26.35 4.03 20.60
CA LEU A 353 27.44 4.11 19.62
C LEU A 353 27.43 5.44 18.85
N MET A 354 26.26 5.92 18.44
CA MET A 354 26.11 7.22 17.77
C MET A 354 26.52 8.38 18.68
N VAL A 355 26.04 8.40 19.92
CA VAL A 355 26.42 9.43 20.92
C VAL A 355 27.91 9.36 21.21
N TRP A 356 28.45 8.16 21.43
CA TRP A 356 29.89 7.97 21.64
C TRP A 356 30.71 8.50 20.46
N TRP A 357 30.28 8.25 19.22
CA TRP A 357 30.93 8.77 18.03
C TRP A 357 30.90 10.30 17.94
N VAL A 358 29.74 10.91 18.21
CA VAL A 358 29.58 12.37 18.26
C VAL A 358 30.54 12.99 19.28
N LEU A 359 30.63 12.40 20.48
CA LEU A 359 31.58 12.85 21.50
C LEU A 359 33.03 12.66 21.05
N ARG A 360 33.37 11.50 20.48
CA ARG A 360 34.71 11.18 19.98
C ARG A 360 35.18 12.12 18.86
N GLN A 361 34.29 12.57 17.99
CA GLN A 361 34.66 13.53 16.93
C GLN A 361 34.88 14.95 17.44
N ASN A 362 34.35 15.28 18.62
CA ASN A 362 34.44 16.60 19.24
C ASN A 362 35.41 16.65 20.44
N THR A 363 36.07 15.54 20.78
CA THR A 363 37.21 15.53 21.73
C THR A 363 38.44 16.18 21.11
N ASN A 364 39.18 16.92 21.94
CA ASN A 364 40.40 17.61 21.54
C ASN A 364 41.46 16.61 21.01
N CYS A 365 41.87 16.82 19.76
CA CYS A 365 42.85 15.98 19.06
C CYS A 365 44.24 16.04 19.70
N TRP A 366 44.59 17.14 20.36
CA TRP A 366 45.90 17.35 21.00
C TRP A 366 46.01 16.67 22.37
N GLN A 367 44.91 16.61 23.13
CA GLN A 367 44.87 15.86 24.40
C GLN A 367 44.79 14.35 24.17
N SER A 368 44.27 13.92 23.01
CA SER A 368 44.01 12.50 22.75
C SER A 368 45.21 11.73 22.17
N GLY A 369 46.28 12.37 21.69
CA GLY A 369 47.45 11.69 21.12
C GLY A 369 47.17 10.70 19.97
N ARG A 370 46.00 10.80 19.31
CA ARG A 370 45.48 9.76 18.39
C ARG A 370 45.49 10.22 16.94
N LYS A 371 45.90 9.31 16.05
CA LYS A 371 45.90 9.50 14.59
C LYS A 371 44.47 9.69 14.05
N PRO A 372 44.25 10.58 13.06
CA PRO A 372 42.95 10.77 12.43
C PRO A 372 42.55 9.51 11.64
N VAL A 373 41.48 8.84 12.06
CA VAL A 373 40.95 7.67 11.34
C VAL A 373 40.17 8.14 10.11
N ARG A 374 40.87 8.37 9.00
CA ARG A 374 40.27 8.78 7.70
C ARG A 374 39.39 7.69 7.08
N GLY A 375 39.58 6.40 7.43
CA GLY A 375 38.85 5.26 6.85
C GLY A 375 37.47 4.94 7.45
N CYS A 376 37.20 5.28 8.71
CA CYS A 376 35.92 4.93 9.37
C CYS A 376 34.72 5.78 8.92
N ARG A 377 34.95 6.93 8.27
CA ARG A 377 33.84 7.76 7.76
C ARG A 377 33.09 7.07 6.63
N VAL A 378 33.81 6.35 5.78
CA VAL A 378 33.24 5.57 4.66
C VAL A 378 32.56 4.31 5.20
N ALA A 379 33.20 3.59 6.13
CA ALA A 379 32.59 2.40 6.76
C ALA A 379 31.31 2.70 7.55
N ALA A 380 31.24 3.84 8.25
CA ALA A 380 30.03 4.27 8.97
C ALA A 380 28.91 4.76 8.03
N LEU A 381 29.26 5.28 6.83
CA LEU A 381 28.31 5.60 5.77
C LEU A 381 27.83 4.34 5.03
N CYS A 382 28.71 3.36 4.80
CA CYS A 382 28.35 2.07 4.19
C CYS A 382 27.37 1.26 5.04
N LEU A 383 27.47 1.36 6.37
CA LEU A 383 26.53 0.71 7.31
C LEU A 383 25.11 1.33 7.27
N LEU A 384 24.97 2.54 6.72
CA LEU A 384 23.68 3.24 6.51
C LEU A 384 23.08 3.01 5.10
N VAL A 385 23.84 2.43 4.16
CA VAL A 385 23.49 2.34 2.73
C VAL A 385 23.25 0.90 2.25
N LEU A 386 23.53 -0.12 3.07
CA LEU A 386 23.23 -1.50 2.71
C LEU A 386 21.75 -1.80 2.99
N LEU A 387 20.93 -1.66 1.93
CA LEU A 387 19.61 -2.23 1.62
C LEU A 387 18.74 -1.13 0.95
N PRO A 388 18.22 -1.24 -0.30
CA PRO A 388 18.32 -2.29 -1.31
C PRO A 388 18.82 -1.76 -2.68
N LEU A 389 19.87 -2.36 -3.25
CA LEU A 389 20.19 -2.21 -4.68
C LEU A 389 20.51 -3.60 -5.22
N SER A 390 19.51 -4.27 -5.74
CA SER A 390 19.68 -5.46 -6.57
C SER A 390 18.76 -5.35 -7.77
N GLY A 391 19.34 -5.46 -8.96
CA GLY A 391 18.60 -5.83 -10.16
C GLY A 391 18.88 -4.93 -11.37
N CYS A 392 19.85 -5.32 -12.18
CA CYS A 392 19.80 -5.11 -13.63
C CYS A 392 20.56 -6.27 -14.27
N SER A 393 19.84 -7.33 -14.64
CA SER A 393 20.31 -8.26 -15.66
C SER A 393 19.77 -7.79 -17.01
N VAL A 394 20.68 -7.64 -17.96
CA VAL A 394 20.37 -7.41 -19.37
C VAL A 394 19.84 -8.72 -19.95
N THR A 395 18.80 -8.68 -20.78
CA THR A 395 18.24 -9.87 -21.42
C THR A 395 18.24 -9.78 -22.93
N GLU A 396 18.49 -10.94 -23.53
CA GLU A 396 18.62 -11.20 -24.97
C GLU A 396 17.28 -11.13 -25.70
N SER A 397 17.39 -11.03 -27.03
CA SER A 397 16.37 -10.58 -27.97
C SER A 397 15.16 -11.51 -28.11
N ALA A 398 13.97 -10.92 -28.12
CA ALA A 398 12.71 -11.57 -28.49
C ALA A 398 12.45 -11.46 -30.01
N ASN A 399 12.12 -12.57 -30.68
CA ASN A 399 11.86 -12.67 -32.13
C ASN A 399 10.53 -13.40 -32.44
N GLY A 400 9.60 -13.45 -31.47
CA GLY A 400 8.36 -14.21 -31.60
C GLY A 400 7.36 -13.63 -32.60
N ILE A 401 6.70 -14.52 -33.35
CA ILE A 401 5.59 -14.18 -34.25
C ILE A 401 4.29 -14.12 -33.45
N PHE A 402 3.49 -13.07 -33.65
CA PHE A 402 2.20 -12.85 -32.99
C PHE A 402 1.08 -12.80 -34.02
N ASN A 403 -0.04 -13.46 -33.73
CA ASN A 403 -1.32 -13.29 -34.42
C ASN A 403 -2.42 -13.02 -33.40
N SER A 404 -3.30 -12.06 -33.69
CA SER A 404 -4.44 -11.74 -32.81
C SER A 404 -5.51 -12.84 -32.77
N SER A 405 -5.59 -13.69 -33.80
CA SER A 405 -6.51 -14.83 -33.86
C SER A 405 -6.05 -16.02 -33.01
N SER A 406 -4.74 -16.18 -32.82
CA SER A 406 -4.11 -17.28 -32.08
C SER A 406 -3.10 -16.75 -31.06
N GLN A 407 -3.58 -16.00 -30.05
CA GLN A 407 -2.77 -15.22 -29.11
C GLN A 407 -1.83 -16.04 -28.20
N SER A 408 -1.88 -17.39 -28.24
CA SER A 408 -1.36 -18.21 -27.15
C SER A 408 -0.81 -19.58 -27.56
N VAL A 409 -0.17 -19.69 -28.74
CA VAL A 409 0.39 -20.97 -29.21
C VAL A 409 1.85 -20.87 -29.66
N SER A 410 2.66 -21.84 -29.23
CA SER A 410 4.04 -22.09 -29.63
C SER A 410 4.16 -23.55 -30.09
N GLU A 411 5.23 -23.90 -30.81
CA GLU A 411 5.48 -25.28 -31.26
C GLU A 411 5.41 -26.32 -30.12
N THR A 412 5.88 -26.00 -28.91
CA THR A 412 5.96 -26.94 -27.79
C THR A 412 4.85 -26.79 -26.75
N TYR A 413 4.31 -25.57 -26.59
CA TYR A 413 3.37 -25.25 -25.52
C TYR A 413 2.17 -24.46 -26.05
N ARG A 414 0.99 -24.75 -25.50
CA ARG A 414 -0.26 -24.04 -25.75
C ARG A 414 -0.80 -23.53 -24.43
N VAL A 415 -1.21 -22.26 -24.38
CA VAL A 415 -1.92 -21.75 -23.21
C VAL A 415 -3.42 -21.80 -23.49
N ILE A 416 -4.15 -22.50 -22.63
CA ILE A 416 -5.60 -22.65 -22.65
C ILE A 416 -6.18 -21.71 -21.60
N TYR A 417 -7.12 -20.87 -22.02
CA TYR A 417 -7.91 -20.05 -21.11
C TYR A 417 -9.25 -20.75 -20.86
N ASP A 418 -9.55 -21.00 -19.59
CA ASP A 418 -10.85 -21.53 -19.17
C ASP A 418 -11.77 -20.36 -18.76
N ASP A 419 -12.84 -20.15 -19.54
CA ASP A 419 -13.80 -19.06 -19.31
C ASP A 419 -14.65 -19.26 -18.05
N GLN A 420 -14.80 -20.50 -17.56
CA GLN A 420 -15.57 -20.81 -16.35
C GLN A 420 -14.79 -20.51 -15.07
N THR A 421 -13.49 -20.85 -15.06
CA THR A 421 -12.61 -20.63 -13.90
C THR A 421 -11.78 -19.35 -14.02
N ARG A 422 -11.77 -18.70 -15.19
CA ARG A 422 -10.90 -17.55 -15.55
C ARG A 422 -9.42 -17.83 -15.31
N THR A 423 -8.99 -19.08 -15.45
CA THR A 423 -7.60 -19.51 -15.23
C THR A 423 -6.90 -19.79 -16.56
N TYR A 424 -5.59 -19.57 -16.57
CA TYR A 424 -4.72 -19.93 -17.69
C TYR A 424 -3.98 -21.22 -17.34
N THR A 425 -4.10 -22.23 -18.18
CA THR A 425 -3.38 -23.50 -18.05
C THR A 425 -2.40 -23.65 -19.19
N LEU A 426 -1.20 -24.15 -18.88
CA LEU A 426 -0.14 -24.42 -19.84
C LEU A 426 -0.18 -25.90 -20.22
N GLU A 427 -0.53 -26.19 -21.47
CA GLU A 427 -0.51 -27.52 -22.04
C GLU A 427 0.83 -27.74 -22.77
N ASN A 428 1.56 -28.79 -22.39
CA ASN A 428 2.68 -29.28 -23.18
C ASN A 428 2.17 -30.15 -24.33
N ARG A 429 2.36 -29.73 -25.59
CA ARG A 429 1.87 -30.42 -26.79
C ARG A 429 2.49 -31.80 -27.01
N THR A 430 3.73 -32.03 -26.53
CA THR A 430 4.44 -33.30 -26.72
C THR A 430 4.03 -34.37 -25.71
N THR A 431 3.70 -33.97 -24.47
CA THR A 431 3.38 -34.90 -23.37
C THR A 431 1.91 -34.91 -22.99
N GLY A 432 1.12 -33.93 -23.44
CA GLY A 432 -0.27 -33.71 -23.00
C GLY A 432 -0.40 -33.30 -21.54
N ALA A 433 0.72 -32.94 -20.88
CA ALA A 433 0.71 -32.52 -19.48
C ALA A 433 0.13 -31.10 -19.37
N LEU A 434 -0.91 -30.97 -18.54
CA LEU A 434 -1.47 -29.68 -18.14
C LEU A 434 -0.77 -29.22 -16.87
N THR A 435 -0.13 -28.06 -16.94
CA THR A 435 0.46 -27.37 -15.81
C THR A 435 -0.36 -26.12 -15.58
N ASP A 436 -0.97 -25.98 -14.42
CA ASP A 436 -1.60 -24.70 -14.07
C ASP A 436 -0.53 -23.62 -14.11
N LEU A 437 -0.82 -22.49 -14.77
CA LEU A 437 0.01 -21.31 -14.65
C LEU A 437 -0.27 -20.77 -13.23
N ALA A 438 0.25 -21.47 -12.22
CA ALA A 438 0.13 -21.13 -10.82
C ALA A 438 1.04 -19.93 -10.57
N LEU A 439 0.52 -18.77 -10.92
CA LEU A 439 1.10 -17.48 -10.67
C LEU A 439 1.24 -17.37 -9.16
N SER A 440 2.45 -17.20 -8.63
CA SER A 440 2.82 -16.99 -7.22
C SER A 440 1.94 -17.66 -6.12
N PRO A 441 2.50 -18.33 -5.11
CA PRO A 441 1.72 -18.78 -3.93
C PRO A 441 1.05 -17.64 -3.13
N LEU A 442 1.23 -16.39 -3.56
CA LEU A 442 0.58 -15.18 -3.06
C LEU A 442 -0.58 -14.67 -3.94
N PHE A 443 -0.90 -15.34 -5.05
CA PHE A 443 -2.08 -15.00 -5.86
C PHE A 443 -3.34 -15.12 -5.01
N GLY A 444 -4.08 -14.03 -4.90
CA GLY A 444 -5.28 -13.94 -4.06
C GLY A 444 -5.04 -13.79 -2.56
N ALA A 445 -3.79 -13.90 -2.07
CA ALA A 445 -3.49 -13.79 -0.64
C ALA A 445 -3.45 -12.31 -0.15
N PHE A 446 -3.33 -11.35 -1.07
CA PHE A 446 -3.09 -9.94 -0.73
C PHE A 446 -3.77 -8.94 -1.70
N SER A 447 -4.76 -9.35 -2.48
CA SER A 447 -5.48 -8.42 -3.39
C SER A 447 -6.90 -8.89 -3.70
N ASP A 448 -7.83 -7.95 -3.77
CA ASP A 448 -9.26 -8.23 -3.98
C ASP A 448 -9.61 -8.46 -5.46
N GLY A 449 -8.62 -8.42 -6.37
CA GLY A 449 -8.84 -8.44 -7.81
C GLY A 449 -7.55 -8.65 -8.59
N GLU A 450 -6.87 -9.76 -8.30
CA GLU A 450 -5.74 -10.27 -9.11
C GLU A 450 -6.26 -11.08 -10.30
N SER A 451 -5.96 -10.64 -11.52
CA SER A 451 -6.30 -11.39 -12.74
C SER A 451 -5.24 -11.24 -13.81
N VAL A 452 -4.99 -12.33 -14.54
CA VAL A 452 -4.23 -12.28 -15.79
C VAL A 452 -5.15 -11.74 -16.87
N LYS A 453 -4.74 -10.68 -17.54
CA LYS A 453 -5.51 -9.99 -18.58
C LYS A 453 -5.15 -10.44 -19.99
N ALA A 454 -3.89 -10.78 -20.22
CA ALA A 454 -3.38 -11.14 -21.53
C ALA A 454 -2.11 -11.97 -21.41
N VAL A 455 -1.85 -12.80 -22.42
CA VAL A 455 -0.65 -13.64 -22.53
C VAL A 455 -0.04 -13.47 -23.92
N TYR A 456 1.29 -13.45 -23.98
CA TYR A 456 2.10 -13.41 -25.19
C TYR A 456 3.20 -14.45 -25.06
N MET A 457 3.43 -15.28 -26.08
CA MET A 457 4.48 -16.29 -26.06
C MET A 457 5.57 -16.00 -27.07
N ASP A 458 6.82 -16.14 -26.64
CA ASP A 458 8.01 -16.13 -27.48
C ASP A 458 9.01 -17.14 -26.91
N ALA A 459 8.98 -18.37 -27.42
CA ALA A 459 9.73 -19.49 -26.86
C ALA A 459 11.24 -19.17 -26.72
N PRO A 460 11.87 -19.47 -25.57
CA PRO A 460 11.40 -20.29 -24.45
C PRO A 460 10.67 -19.49 -23.34
N TYR A 461 10.18 -18.29 -23.61
CA TYR A 461 9.55 -17.41 -22.62
C TYR A 461 8.05 -17.24 -22.83
N ILE A 462 7.31 -17.21 -21.72
CA ILE A 462 5.91 -16.80 -21.66
C ILE A 462 5.86 -15.44 -20.99
N TYR A 463 5.16 -14.49 -21.60
CA TYR A 463 4.91 -13.19 -21.03
C TYR A 463 3.42 -13.10 -20.68
N TYR A 464 3.10 -12.80 -19.43
CA TYR A 464 1.71 -12.60 -19.02
C TYR A 464 1.55 -11.22 -18.37
N MET A 465 0.39 -10.62 -18.58
CA MET A 465 0.00 -9.34 -18.01
C MET A 465 -0.93 -9.61 -16.84
N ALA A 466 -0.50 -9.28 -15.63
CA ALA A 466 -1.29 -9.38 -14.41
C ALA A 466 -1.77 -8.00 -13.96
N SER A 467 -3.02 -7.92 -13.52
CA SER A 467 -3.60 -6.76 -12.87
C SER A 467 -3.86 -7.12 -11.43
N ARG A 468 -3.45 -6.26 -10.50
CA ARG A 468 -3.58 -6.41 -9.06
C ARG A 468 -4.24 -5.18 -8.48
N THR A 469 -5.35 -5.33 -7.76
CA THR A 469 -6.01 -4.21 -7.09
C THR A 469 -5.84 -4.35 -5.59
N GLU A 470 -5.09 -3.42 -4.98
CA GLU A 470 -4.89 -3.36 -3.54
C GLU A 470 -5.75 -2.24 -2.94
N GLN A 471 -6.45 -2.54 -1.84
CA GLN A 471 -7.06 -1.52 -0.99
C GLN A 471 -6.04 -0.99 0.00
N TYR A 472 -5.78 0.31 -0.03
CA TYR A 472 -4.96 1.00 0.94
C TYR A 472 -5.83 1.82 1.89
N VAL A 473 -5.64 1.62 3.20
CA VAL A 473 -6.18 2.51 4.21
C VAL A 473 -5.19 3.66 4.39
N ASP A 474 -5.55 4.84 3.89
CA ASP A 474 -4.68 6.01 3.97
C ASP A 474 -4.35 6.35 5.43
N ARG A 475 -3.06 6.50 5.76
CA ARG A 475 -2.63 6.84 7.13
C ARG A 475 -2.91 8.30 7.51
N VAL A 476 -3.45 9.10 6.60
CA VAL A 476 -3.69 10.55 6.77
C VAL A 476 -5.17 10.89 6.52
N GLY A 477 -6.08 9.97 6.86
CA GLY A 477 -7.53 10.18 6.78
C GLY A 477 -8.31 8.87 6.78
N SER A 478 -9.62 8.94 7.00
CA SER A 478 -10.53 7.79 6.91
C SER A 478 -10.96 7.56 5.45
N TYR A 479 -10.01 7.23 4.58
CA TYR A 479 -10.27 6.97 3.16
C TYR A 479 -9.72 5.60 2.78
N ASN A 480 -10.61 4.74 2.26
CA ASN A 480 -10.21 3.52 1.60
C ASN A 480 -9.92 3.89 0.14
N SER A 481 -8.64 3.87 -0.24
CA SER A 481 -8.18 4.18 -1.59
C SER A 481 -7.82 2.87 -2.29
N THR A 482 -8.43 2.55 -3.42
CA THR A 482 -8.06 1.41 -4.25
C THR A 482 -6.94 1.80 -5.21
N THR A 483 -5.87 1.02 -5.26
CA THR A 483 -4.79 1.19 -6.22
C THR A 483 -4.73 -0.03 -7.12
N THR A 484 -4.96 0.14 -8.42
CA THR A 484 -4.81 -0.94 -9.40
C THR A 484 -3.43 -0.85 -10.05
N GLN A 485 -2.59 -1.83 -9.75
CA GLN A 485 -1.28 -2.08 -10.34
C GLN A 485 -1.39 -3.06 -11.50
N VAL A 486 -0.68 -2.82 -12.58
CA VAL A 486 -0.56 -3.72 -13.73
C VAL A 486 0.91 -4.04 -13.95
N SER A 487 1.23 -5.34 -14.01
CA SER A 487 2.57 -5.87 -14.25
C SER A 487 2.60 -6.79 -15.47
N ILE A 488 3.73 -6.78 -16.19
CA ILE A 488 4.05 -7.81 -17.19
C ILE A 488 5.20 -8.62 -16.63
N VAL A 489 4.96 -9.92 -16.52
CA VAL A 489 5.89 -10.89 -15.98
C VAL A 489 6.34 -11.81 -17.11
N ARG A 490 7.64 -12.06 -17.15
CA ARG A 490 8.27 -13.06 -18.01
C ARG A 490 8.49 -14.33 -17.19
N LEU A 491 8.00 -15.45 -17.69
CA LEU A 491 8.15 -16.79 -17.14
C LEU A 491 9.00 -17.63 -18.11
N HIS A 492 10.04 -18.29 -17.61
CA HIS A 492 10.82 -19.26 -18.39
C HIS A 492 10.10 -20.61 -18.41
N THR A 493 9.87 -21.22 -19.58
CA THR A 493 9.08 -22.45 -19.70
C THR A 493 9.75 -23.68 -19.06
N GLU A 494 11.07 -23.80 -19.14
CA GLU A 494 11.80 -24.95 -18.56
C GLU A 494 12.10 -24.81 -17.07
N THR A 495 12.55 -23.63 -16.61
CA THR A 495 12.96 -23.40 -15.21
C THR A 495 11.84 -22.87 -14.32
N LEU A 496 10.71 -22.43 -14.90
CA LEU A 496 9.61 -21.75 -14.22
C LEU A 496 10.04 -20.49 -13.45
N GLU A 497 11.17 -19.89 -13.82
CA GLU A 497 11.63 -18.64 -13.21
C GLU A 497 10.81 -17.43 -13.70
N GLU A 498 10.30 -16.65 -12.77
CA GLU A 498 9.51 -15.43 -13.03
C GLU A 498 10.36 -14.16 -12.87
N GLN A 499 10.19 -13.22 -13.80
CA GLN A 499 10.79 -11.89 -13.73
C GLN A 499 9.84 -10.81 -14.22
N VAL A 500 9.57 -9.81 -13.39
CA VAL A 500 8.76 -8.64 -13.76
C VAL A 500 9.57 -7.74 -14.72
N ILE A 501 9.04 -7.49 -15.92
CA ILE A 501 9.69 -6.66 -16.95
C ILE A 501 9.05 -5.27 -17.09
N PHE A 502 7.79 -5.12 -16.68
CA PHE A 502 7.05 -3.88 -16.72
C PHE A 502 6.08 -3.81 -15.55
N GLU A 503 5.97 -2.65 -14.90
CA GLU A 503 5.05 -2.46 -13.79
C GLU A 503 4.62 -0.99 -13.70
N LYS A 504 3.32 -0.75 -13.62
CA LYS A 504 2.72 0.59 -13.47
C LYS A 504 1.44 0.55 -12.66
N ILE A 505 1.16 1.66 -11.98
CA ILE A 505 -0.12 1.92 -11.30
C ILE A 505 -1.02 2.66 -12.29
N THR A 506 -2.27 2.20 -12.41
CA THR A 506 -3.24 2.60 -13.44
C THR A 506 -4.43 3.35 -12.90
N ASP A 507 -4.77 3.10 -11.63
CA ASP A 507 -5.75 3.87 -10.86
C ASP A 507 -5.04 4.38 -9.62
N SER A 508 -5.02 5.69 -9.48
CA SER A 508 -4.72 6.28 -8.21
C SER A 508 -5.66 7.45 -7.99
N GLY A 509 -6.85 7.14 -7.47
CA GLY A 509 -7.56 8.05 -6.58
C GLY A 509 -6.63 8.42 -5.43
N ARG A 510 -5.74 9.41 -5.65
CA ARG A 510 -4.78 9.85 -4.64
C ARG A 510 -5.45 10.96 -3.86
N SER A 511 -5.76 10.64 -2.61
CA SER A 511 -6.07 11.67 -1.62
C SER A 511 -4.78 12.01 -0.88
N LEU A 512 -4.28 13.24 -1.04
CA LEU A 512 -3.18 13.74 -0.20
C LEU A 512 -3.76 14.80 0.72
N LEU A 513 -3.74 14.55 2.04
CA LEU A 513 -4.25 15.49 3.05
C LEU A 513 -5.75 15.82 2.86
N GLY A 514 -6.56 14.87 2.39
CA GLY A 514 -7.99 15.07 2.12
C GLY A 514 -8.28 15.89 0.87
N ILE A 515 -7.28 16.08 0.00
CA ILE A 515 -7.45 16.65 -1.34
C ILE A 515 -7.35 15.51 -2.34
N ASP A 516 -8.49 15.18 -2.93
CA ASP A 516 -8.56 14.24 -4.04
C ASP A 516 -8.03 14.95 -5.29
N TYR A 517 -6.97 14.41 -5.89
CA TYR A 517 -6.49 14.88 -7.17
C TYR A 517 -6.45 13.72 -8.16
N THR A 518 -7.22 13.85 -9.22
CA THR A 518 -7.13 12.98 -10.39
C THR A 518 -5.98 13.50 -11.24
N VAL A 519 -4.80 12.87 -11.11
CA VAL A 519 -3.78 13.03 -12.17
C VAL A 519 -4.34 12.31 -13.39
N GLY A 520 -4.38 12.98 -14.54
CA GLY A 520 -4.78 12.33 -15.79
C GLY A 520 -3.86 11.12 -16.02
N ASP A 521 -4.35 9.93 -15.72
CA ASP A 521 -3.52 8.75 -15.64
C ASP A 521 -3.12 8.32 -17.06
N THR A 522 -1.88 8.66 -17.42
CA THR A 522 -1.25 8.28 -18.70
C THR A 522 -1.28 6.77 -18.95
N TRP A 523 -1.52 5.98 -17.90
CA TRP A 523 -1.49 4.52 -17.88
C TRP A 523 -2.88 3.88 -17.77
N MET A 524 -3.96 4.66 -17.75
CA MET A 524 -5.33 4.14 -17.61
C MET A 524 -5.68 3.11 -18.70
N PHE A 525 -5.12 3.27 -19.91
CA PHE A 525 -5.34 2.35 -21.04
C PHE A 525 -4.94 0.89 -20.73
N LEU A 526 -4.02 0.66 -19.77
CA LEU A 526 -3.63 -0.68 -19.35
C LEU A 526 -4.78 -1.45 -18.68
N GLN A 527 -5.80 -0.77 -18.18
CA GLN A 527 -6.97 -1.45 -17.60
C GLN A 527 -7.86 -2.09 -18.67
N TYR A 528 -7.90 -1.49 -19.86
CA TYR A 528 -8.78 -1.87 -20.98
C TYR A 528 -8.05 -2.64 -22.09
N CYS A 529 -6.80 -3.03 -21.83
CA CYS A 529 -5.98 -3.81 -22.74
C CYS A 529 -6.38 -5.28 -22.71
N TYR A 530 -6.62 -5.88 -23.87
CA TYR A 530 -7.01 -7.29 -24.00
C TYR A 530 -5.91 -8.17 -24.65
N GLY A 531 -4.84 -7.56 -25.17
CA GLY A 531 -3.72 -8.28 -25.76
C GLY A 531 -2.48 -7.40 -25.82
N PHE A 532 -1.29 -7.99 -25.78
CA PHE A 532 -0.04 -7.25 -25.96
C PHE A 532 1.00 -8.10 -26.68
N PHE A 533 1.97 -7.44 -27.28
CA PHE A 533 3.17 -8.06 -27.85
C PHE A 533 4.36 -7.12 -27.64
N LEU A 534 5.58 -7.62 -27.82
CA LEU A 534 6.77 -6.86 -27.48
C LEU A 534 7.92 -7.10 -28.44
N ASN A 535 8.83 -6.13 -28.48
CA ASN A 535 10.16 -6.29 -29.06
C ASN A 535 11.23 -5.80 -28.06
N ASN A 536 12.46 -5.66 -28.54
CA ASN A 536 13.59 -5.22 -27.71
C ASN A 536 13.45 -3.78 -27.21
N ASP A 537 12.77 -2.92 -27.98
CA ASP A 537 12.74 -1.46 -27.74
C ASP A 537 11.45 -0.99 -27.07
N SER A 538 10.32 -1.66 -27.34
CA SER A 538 8.96 -1.22 -27.02
C SER A 538 8.01 -2.39 -26.65
N LEU A 539 6.99 -2.06 -25.87
CA LEU A 539 5.81 -2.88 -25.57
C LEU A 539 4.62 -2.32 -26.36
N PHE A 540 3.83 -3.16 -26.99
CA PHE A 540 2.65 -2.75 -27.76
C PHE A 540 1.40 -3.33 -27.10
N PHE A 541 0.52 -2.44 -26.63
CA PHE A 541 -0.73 -2.79 -25.96
C PHE A 541 -1.91 -2.60 -26.91
N ILE A 542 -2.72 -3.63 -27.08
CA ILE A 542 -3.89 -3.61 -27.95
C ILE A 542 -5.11 -3.18 -27.13
N THR A 543 -5.72 -2.07 -27.53
CA THR A 543 -6.91 -1.49 -26.89
C THR A 543 -8.01 -1.29 -27.91
N ASN A 544 -9.23 -0.98 -27.46
CA ASN A 544 -10.35 -0.69 -28.35
C ASN A 544 -10.13 0.56 -29.23
N ASP A 545 -9.29 1.49 -28.77
CA ASP A 545 -9.04 2.78 -29.44
C ASP A 545 -7.78 2.76 -30.34
N GLY A 546 -7.04 1.65 -30.36
CA GLY A 546 -5.81 1.50 -31.14
C GLY A 546 -4.72 0.70 -30.42
N ILE A 547 -3.52 0.69 -31.00
CA ILE A 547 -2.34 0.06 -30.39
C ILE A 547 -1.51 1.14 -29.69
N THR A 548 -1.28 1.00 -28.39
CA THR A 548 -0.41 1.92 -27.63
C THR A 548 1.00 1.35 -27.51
N GLU A 549 1.97 2.03 -28.11
CA GLU A 549 3.39 1.74 -27.99
C GLU A 549 3.98 2.37 -26.73
N VAL A 550 4.76 1.60 -25.98
CA VAL A 550 5.45 2.04 -24.77
C VAL A 550 6.92 1.67 -24.84
N SER A 551 7.79 2.68 -24.92
CA SER A 551 9.23 2.47 -24.94
C SER A 551 9.73 1.83 -23.64
N ARG A 552 10.51 0.74 -23.72
CA ARG A 552 11.05 0.01 -22.56
C ARG A 552 12.12 0.83 -21.83
N THR A 553 12.90 1.64 -22.55
CA THR A 553 13.98 2.48 -21.99
C THR A 553 13.46 3.82 -21.47
N THR A 554 12.68 4.54 -22.26
CA THR A 554 12.25 5.92 -21.94
C THR A 554 10.88 6.00 -21.27
N ARG A 555 10.11 4.90 -21.26
CA ARG A 555 8.74 4.81 -20.71
C ARG A 555 7.76 5.83 -21.31
N ARG A 556 8.04 6.36 -22.51
CA ARG A 556 7.13 7.22 -23.26
C ARG A 556 6.05 6.38 -23.94
N THR A 557 4.83 6.88 -23.92
CA THR A 557 3.64 6.28 -24.54
C THR A 557 3.33 6.99 -25.85
N GLN A 558 3.04 6.24 -26.91
CA GLN A 558 2.58 6.76 -28.20
C GLN A 558 1.42 5.89 -28.70
N VAL A 559 0.29 6.50 -29.04
CA VAL A 559 -0.83 5.77 -29.65
C VAL A 559 -0.59 5.67 -31.16
N LEU A 560 -0.69 4.46 -31.69
CA LEU A 560 -0.62 4.15 -33.12
C LEU A 560 -2.03 4.08 -33.67
N ASP A 561 -2.27 4.81 -34.76
CA ASP A 561 -3.54 4.82 -35.50
C ASP A 561 -3.65 3.55 -36.37
N ILE A 562 -3.81 2.40 -35.69
CA ILE A 562 -3.95 1.07 -36.28
C ILE A 562 -5.30 0.50 -35.83
N PRO A 563 -6.21 0.16 -36.75
CA PRO A 563 -7.52 -0.38 -36.40
C PRO A 563 -7.38 -1.76 -35.74
N THR A 564 -8.02 -1.94 -34.59
CA THR A 564 -7.93 -3.17 -33.78
C THR A 564 -9.11 -4.13 -33.98
N ARG A 565 -10.09 -3.76 -34.83
CA ARG A 565 -11.28 -4.57 -35.15
C ARG A 565 -11.01 -5.72 -36.15
N GLY A 566 -9.82 -5.79 -36.74
CA GLY A 566 -9.41 -6.85 -37.66
C GLY A 566 -8.19 -7.62 -37.13
N ASN A 567 -7.74 -8.63 -37.88
CA ASN A 567 -6.57 -9.39 -37.48
C ASN A 567 -5.30 -8.53 -37.46
N ILE A 568 -4.43 -8.80 -36.50
CA ILE A 568 -3.15 -8.13 -36.29
C ILE A 568 -2.07 -9.20 -36.28
N GLY A 569 -1.10 -9.09 -37.18
CA GLY A 569 0.08 -9.94 -37.22
C GLY A 569 1.33 -9.15 -36.85
N PHE A 570 2.27 -9.73 -36.12
CA PHE A 570 3.53 -9.06 -35.80
C PHE A 570 4.71 -10.04 -35.88
N ASP A 571 5.77 -9.65 -36.58
CA ASP A 571 6.95 -10.50 -36.86
C ASP A 571 8.20 -10.14 -36.02
N GLY A 572 8.03 -9.38 -34.94
CA GLY A 572 9.13 -8.81 -34.14
C GLY A 572 9.57 -7.41 -34.59
N ARG A 573 9.24 -7.00 -35.83
CA ARG A 573 9.62 -5.69 -36.40
C ARG A 573 8.47 -4.94 -37.08
N THR A 574 7.59 -5.64 -37.75
CA THR A 574 6.54 -5.10 -38.62
C THR A 574 5.19 -5.56 -38.12
N ILE A 575 4.27 -4.62 -37.95
CA ILE A 575 2.88 -4.88 -37.61
C ILE A 575 2.08 -4.93 -38.93
N TYR A 576 1.47 -6.07 -39.22
CA TYR A 576 0.56 -6.26 -40.34
C TYR A 576 -0.88 -6.11 -39.85
N PHE A 577 -1.69 -5.38 -40.60
CA PHE A 577 -3.10 -5.18 -40.30
C PHE A 577 -3.88 -4.87 -41.58
N ILE A 578 -5.20 -5.04 -41.54
CA ILE A 578 -6.10 -4.61 -42.62
C ILE A 578 -6.63 -3.22 -42.28
N ASN A 579 -6.44 -2.24 -43.18
CA ASN A 579 -6.94 -0.88 -42.98
C ASN A 579 -8.44 -0.75 -43.31
N GLU A 580 -9.02 0.43 -43.09
CA GLU A 580 -10.45 0.71 -43.35
C GLU A 580 -10.87 0.45 -44.81
N ASN A 581 -9.94 0.58 -45.76
CA ASN A 581 -10.16 0.32 -47.18
C ASN A 581 -10.02 -1.17 -47.55
N SER A 582 -9.97 -2.06 -46.55
CA SER A 582 -9.73 -3.51 -46.72
C SER A 582 -8.38 -3.86 -47.36
N LEU A 583 -7.38 -2.96 -47.29
CA LEU A 583 -6.04 -3.23 -47.81
C LEU A 583 -5.12 -3.74 -46.70
N LEU A 584 -4.42 -4.84 -46.97
CA LEU A 584 -3.37 -5.34 -46.11
C LEU A 584 -2.23 -4.31 -46.08
N THR A 585 -1.83 -3.88 -44.89
CA THR A 585 -0.88 -2.79 -44.65
C THR A 585 0.18 -3.26 -43.67
N ALA A 586 1.44 -2.90 -43.94
CA ALA A 586 2.59 -3.21 -43.10
C ALA A 586 3.12 -1.92 -42.45
N TYR A 587 3.28 -1.92 -41.13
CA TYR A 587 3.81 -0.82 -40.34
C TYR A 587 5.15 -1.20 -39.72
N ASP A 588 6.24 -0.54 -40.15
CA ASP A 588 7.59 -0.76 -39.61
C ASP A 588 7.76 0.05 -38.31
N THR A 589 7.93 -0.65 -37.19
CA THR A 589 8.05 -0.08 -35.83
C THR A 589 9.27 0.84 -35.65
N ARG A 590 10.32 0.69 -36.46
CA ARG A 590 11.52 1.54 -36.37
C ARG A 590 11.39 2.83 -37.17
N THR A 591 10.72 2.76 -38.32
CA THR A 591 10.56 3.93 -39.19
C THR A 591 9.26 4.70 -38.94
N HIS A 592 8.34 4.12 -38.16
CA HIS A 592 6.99 4.62 -37.88
C HIS A 592 6.21 4.96 -39.17
N LYS A 593 6.37 4.14 -40.22
CA LYS A 593 5.71 4.33 -41.52
C LYS A 593 4.86 3.12 -41.87
N ALA A 594 3.59 3.37 -42.16
CA ALA A 594 2.69 2.41 -42.77
C ALA A 594 2.89 2.40 -44.30
N ARG A 595 2.89 1.22 -44.91
CA ARG A 595 2.92 1.03 -46.37
C ARG A 595 1.89 -0.03 -46.76
N PRO A 596 1.05 0.22 -47.79
CA PRO A 596 0.17 -0.80 -48.32
C PRO A 596 0.99 -1.98 -48.83
N PHE A 597 0.58 -3.18 -48.47
CA PHE A 597 1.19 -4.42 -48.91
C PHE A 597 0.75 -4.72 -50.35
N ARG A 598 1.46 -4.12 -51.32
CA ARG A 598 1.25 -4.24 -52.78
C ARG A 598 -0.21 -4.08 -53.25
N ASN A 599 -1.03 -3.29 -52.53
CA ASN A 599 -2.46 -3.10 -52.79
C ASN A 599 -3.30 -4.40 -52.78
N VAL A 600 -2.93 -5.36 -51.94
CA VAL A 600 -3.75 -6.55 -51.71
C VAL A 600 -5.00 -6.20 -50.92
N ALA A 601 -6.18 -6.46 -51.48
CA ALA A 601 -7.45 -6.32 -50.77
C ALA A 601 -7.80 -7.65 -50.06
N ALA A 602 -7.70 -7.66 -48.74
CA ALA A 602 -7.87 -8.85 -47.93
C ALA A 602 -9.12 -8.76 -47.03
N SER A 603 -9.83 -9.88 -46.84
CA SER A 603 -10.88 -9.99 -45.81
C SER A 603 -10.34 -10.48 -44.48
N ASP A 604 -9.35 -11.36 -44.51
CA ASP A 604 -8.71 -11.94 -43.33
C ASP A 604 -7.26 -12.35 -43.65
N PHE A 605 -6.41 -12.47 -42.64
CA PHE A 605 -5.04 -12.97 -42.79
C PHE A 605 -4.46 -13.57 -41.50
N CYS A 606 -3.43 -14.40 -41.66
CA CYS A 606 -2.56 -14.87 -40.58
C CYS A 606 -1.08 -14.85 -41.01
N LEU A 607 -0.18 -14.67 -40.04
CA LEU A 607 1.26 -14.61 -40.24
C LEU A 607 1.93 -15.90 -39.75
N THR A 608 2.79 -16.50 -40.56
CA THR A 608 3.51 -17.75 -40.25
C THR A 608 5.02 -17.59 -40.42
N GLY A 609 5.78 -18.64 -40.08
CA GLY A 609 7.21 -18.73 -40.37
C GLY A 609 7.54 -18.49 -41.84
N GLN A 610 6.73 -18.99 -42.77
CA GLN A 610 6.97 -18.92 -44.21
C GLN A 610 6.47 -17.62 -44.87
N GLY A 611 5.46 -16.96 -44.31
CA GLY A 611 4.87 -15.76 -44.91
C GLY A 611 3.49 -15.40 -44.38
N LEU A 612 2.77 -14.58 -45.14
CA LEU A 612 1.40 -14.15 -44.86
C LEU A 612 0.42 -14.99 -45.68
N TYR A 613 -0.48 -15.69 -45.00
CA TYR A 613 -1.67 -16.26 -45.62
C TYR A 613 -2.79 -15.23 -45.55
N PHE A 614 -3.44 -14.93 -46.67
CA PHE A 614 -4.54 -13.98 -46.69
C PHE A 614 -5.65 -14.43 -47.64
N ILE A 615 -6.85 -13.98 -47.34
CA ILE A 615 -8.04 -14.20 -48.16
C ILE A 615 -8.19 -13.02 -49.12
N ASN A 616 -8.09 -13.26 -50.42
CA ASN A 616 -8.14 -12.21 -51.43
C ASN A 616 -9.58 -11.89 -51.86
N ARG A 617 -10.08 -10.69 -51.51
CA ARG A 617 -11.42 -10.23 -51.89
C ARG A 617 -11.60 -10.03 -53.39
N MET A 618 -10.51 -9.76 -54.12
CA MET A 618 -10.55 -9.55 -55.57
C MET A 618 -10.64 -10.87 -56.35
N ASP A 619 -10.38 -12.01 -55.69
CA ASP A 619 -10.42 -13.34 -56.30
C ASP A 619 -11.37 -14.27 -55.53
N SER A 620 -12.62 -13.83 -55.36
CA SER A 620 -13.72 -14.63 -54.78
C SER A 620 -13.40 -15.23 -53.41
N ASP A 621 -12.70 -14.48 -52.55
CA ASP A 621 -12.29 -14.91 -51.20
C ASP A 621 -11.43 -16.20 -51.19
N CYS A 622 -10.59 -16.40 -52.21
CA CYS A 622 -9.63 -17.51 -52.23
C CYS A 622 -8.40 -17.23 -51.34
N VAL A 623 -7.78 -18.29 -50.81
CA VAL A 623 -6.61 -18.20 -49.91
C VAL A 623 -5.29 -18.19 -50.69
N TYR A 624 -4.45 -17.21 -50.40
CA TYR A 624 -3.12 -17.04 -50.96
C TYR A 624 -2.04 -17.03 -49.88
N LEU A 625 -0.88 -17.59 -50.18
CA LEU A 625 0.36 -17.45 -49.41
C LEU A 625 1.27 -16.45 -50.11
N CYS A 626 1.86 -15.51 -49.37
CA CYS A 626 2.86 -14.59 -49.90
C CYS A 626 4.03 -14.43 -48.93
N GLY A 627 5.26 -14.33 -49.45
CA GLY A 627 6.43 -14.06 -48.62
C GLY A 627 6.35 -12.70 -47.93
N ARG A 628 7.14 -12.50 -46.86
CA ARG A 628 7.10 -11.29 -46.01
C ARG A 628 7.41 -9.98 -46.76
N ASP A 629 8.09 -10.05 -47.90
CA ASP A 629 8.40 -8.90 -48.77
C ASP A 629 7.30 -8.63 -49.83
N GLY A 630 6.20 -9.38 -49.80
CA GLY A 630 5.11 -9.30 -50.80
C GLY A 630 5.47 -9.95 -52.14
N ALA A 631 6.60 -10.65 -52.23
CA ALA A 631 7.03 -11.37 -53.42
C ALA A 631 6.50 -12.82 -53.40
N HIS A 632 6.25 -13.39 -54.59
CA HIS A 632 5.83 -14.78 -54.79
C HIS A 632 4.49 -15.16 -54.11
N SER A 633 3.37 -14.60 -54.59
CA SER A 633 2.04 -15.01 -54.16
C SER A 633 1.63 -16.34 -54.80
N LEU A 634 1.46 -17.39 -53.98
CA LEU A 634 0.99 -18.71 -54.39
C LEU A 634 -0.48 -18.89 -53.97
N LYS A 635 -1.33 -19.35 -54.88
CA LYS A 635 -2.73 -19.70 -54.56
C LYS A 635 -2.76 -21.07 -53.90
N ILE A 636 -3.27 -21.15 -52.67
CA ILE A 636 -3.29 -22.38 -51.86
C ILE A 636 -4.61 -23.12 -52.03
N SER A 637 -5.73 -22.39 -52.14
CA SER A 637 -7.07 -22.97 -52.28
C SER A 637 -7.88 -22.23 -53.34
N ASN A 638 -8.68 -22.99 -54.10
CA ASN A 638 -9.68 -22.46 -55.04
C ASN A 638 -11.07 -22.30 -54.40
N ALA A 639 -11.25 -22.75 -53.16
CA ALA A 639 -12.51 -22.63 -52.46
C ALA A 639 -12.55 -21.33 -51.62
N PRO A 640 -13.69 -20.62 -51.61
CA PRO A 640 -13.84 -19.39 -50.84
C PRO A 640 -13.76 -19.68 -49.34
N ALA A 641 -12.90 -18.94 -48.62
CA ALA A 641 -12.74 -19.04 -47.18
C ALA A 641 -13.43 -17.87 -46.46
N LEU A 642 -13.93 -18.15 -45.26
CA LEU A 642 -14.49 -17.18 -44.33
C LEU A 642 -13.40 -16.59 -43.43
N SER A 643 -12.51 -17.45 -42.93
CA SER A 643 -11.38 -17.06 -42.08
C SER A 643 -10.19 -18.01 -42.32
N VAL A 644 -8.99 -17.52 -42.00
CA VAL A 644 -7.75 -18.31 -42.01
C VAL A 644 -7.05 -18.09 -40.67
N ASP A 645 -6.70 -19.18 -40.00
CA ASP A 645 -6.02 -19.16 -38.71
C ASP A 645 -4.74 -19.99 -38.75
N TYR A 646 -3.84 -19.74 -37.79
CA TYR A 646 -2.58 -20.44 -37.66
C TYR A 646 -2.35 -20.82 -36.20
N ASP A 647 -2.20 -22.12 -35.94
CA ASP A 647 -2.05 -22.66 -34.59
C ASP A 647 -0.59 -22.83 -34.15
N GLY A 648 0.36 -22.27 -34.89
CA GLY A 648 1.81 -22.43 -34.64
C GLY A 648 2.46 -23.60 -35.39
N GLU A 649 1.69 -24.56 -35.92
CA GLU A 649 2.22 -25.66 -36.73
C GLU A 649 1.45 -25.82 -38.05
N LYS A 650 0.13 -25.65 -38.04
CA LYS A 650 -0.77 -25.86 -39.17
C LYS A 650 -1.62 -24.63 -39.43
N VAL A 651 -1.95 -24.42 -40.70
CA VAL A 651 -2.85 -23.35 -41.14
C VAL A 651 -4.23 -23.97 -41.36
N SER A 652 -5.26 -23.47 -40.69
CA SER A 652 -6.63 -23.90 -40.93
C SER A 652 -7.42 -22.81 -41.65
N MET A 653 -8.32 -23.21 -42.53
CA MET A 653 -9.26 -22.30 -43.19
C MET A 653 -10.68 -22.81 -42.97
N ILE A 654 -11.61 -21.89 -42.69
CA ILE A 654 -13.04 -22.19 -42.60
C ILE A 654 -13.67 -21.87 -43.95
N LEU A 655 -14.29 -22.85 -44.59
CA LEU A 655 -14.93 -22.66 -45.89
C LEU A 655 -16.22 -21.84 -45.78
N LYS A 656 -16.42 -20.92 -46.73
CA LYS A 656 -17.64 -20.08 -46.80
C LYS A 656 -18.88 -20.87 -47.22
N SER A 657 -18.70 -22.03 -47.86
CA SER A 657 -19.79 -22.86 -48.41
C SER A 657 -20.55 -23.66 -47.35
N ASP A 658 -19.85 -24.27 -46.41
CA ASP A 658 -20.41 -25.23 -45.45
C ASP A 658 -19.86 -25.06 -44.03
N GLY A 659 -19.00 -24.06 -43.80
CA GLY A 659 -18.40 -23.78 -42.49
C GLY A 659 -17.42 -24.85 -42.01
N LYS A 660 -17.01 -25.80 -42.88
CA LYS A 660 -16.04 -26.82 -42.49
C LYS A 660 -14.63 -26.26 -42.42
N GLU A 661 -13.91 -26.72 -41.42
CA GLU A 661 -12.48 -26.46 -41.25
C GLU A 661 -11.65 -27.40 -42.14
N VAL A 662 -10.72 -26.83 -42.90
CA VAL A 662 -9.75 -27.55 -43.72
C VAL A 662 -8.36 -27.17 -43.23
N ILE A 663 -7.55 -28.16 -42.89
CA ILE A 663 -6.22 -27.98 -42.30
C ILE A 663 -5.15 -28.25 -43.35
N PHE A 664 -4.16 -27.36 -43.42
CA PHE A 664 -2.98 -27.44 -44.28
C PHE A 664 -1.73 -27.44 -43.41
N GLU A 665 -0.73 -28.20 -43.84
CA GLU A 665 0.63 -28.06 -43.32
C GLU A 665 1.32 -26.94 -44.12
N PRO A 666 1.90 -25.93 -43.44
CA PRO A 666 2.53 -24.78 -44.09
C PRO A 666 3.75 -25.15 -44.92
#